data_AF-A0A135SNU2-F1
#
_entry.id   AF-A0A135SNU2-F1
#
_cell.length_a   1.000
_cell.length_b   1.000
_cell.length_c   1.000
_cell.angle_alpha   90.00
_cell.angle_beta   90.00
_cell.angle_gamma   90.00
#
_symmetry.space_group_name_H-M   'P 1'
#
loop_
_entity.id
_entity.type
_entity.pdbx_description
1 polymer ?
#
loop_
_entity_poly.entity_id
_entity_poly.type
_entity_poly.pdbx_seq_one_letter_code
_entity_poly.pdbx_strand_id
1 'polypeptide(L)'
;MALLRLPLPRQLRLAAPRSRIAARQTPASSWVCNSCVSSSASSSRIPSVRTFSAFAALQNATSAKIGSVDPSLEPLQRPESFIPRHIGPDVTDAEAMLKALDPPAKSIDEFIAQVVPPDVISERKTFGAWDNEGPLDESKVLARATAWAKANEAAPKPLIGAGYNPSVTPRVIQTNVLESPAWYTSYTPYQPEISQGRLESLLNYQTMVSDLTGLPISNASLLDEGTAAAEAMTLSMNALSSSRAKRPGKTFVVSHLVHPQSISVIQSRAQGFGIKVEVIDVNAADSAEKIKALGQDLVGVMVQYPDTQGKVEDFKGLSELVHEQGALLSAATDLLALTVLTPPGEWGADIAFGSAQRFGVPLGFGGPHAAFFAVKEAHKRRMPGRLVGVSKDRNGNRALRLALQTREQHIRREKATSNVCTAQALLANMAALFAVYHGPEGLKEIASRLVRLARGVQAVAEASGLETEQSGASPDGKVLFDTVVIKASDRSQKILAEAKKAGLGFRDFGNGDIGISVNEHVTEEVFKSIAAVLGSATGTQTAEVASKAYGALTQDITELLPATLRRQSAYLTHPVFNTHRSETEILRYIHYLQSKDLSLVHSMIPLGSCTMKLNGATEMALITLPGFSTIHPHTPASELPGYTALIESLSDQLKGITSMDAVSLQPNSGAQGEFAGLQAIRKHLLSKPGGQKRDICLIPVSAHGTNPASAAMAGMRVVPIKCDQKTGNLDIEDLEAKCKKHAEELGAFMVTYPSTYGVYEPAVKKACELVHNYGGQVYMDGANMNAQIGIASPGEIGADVCHLNLHKTFCIPHGGGGPGVGPICVKEHLAPFLP
;
A
#
# COMPACT_ATOMS: atom_id res chain seq x y z
N MET A 1 33.43 43.13 29.77
CA MET A 1 34.80 42.82 30.23
C MET A 1 35.08 41.37 29.84
N ALA A 2 35.66 41.13 28.66
CA ALA A 2 37.10 41.04 28.36
C ALA A 2 37.48 39.53 28.28
N LEU A 3 37.44 38.89 27.11
CA LEU A 3 38.45 38.83 26.02
C LEU A 3 39.71 38.02 26.38
N LEU A 4 39.97 36.97 25.58
CA LEU A 4 41.15 36.74 24.72
C LEU A 4 41.09 35.27 24.18
N ARG A 5 40.82 35.01 22.88
CA ARG A 5 41.75 34.99 21.71
C ARG A 5 42.81 33.86 21.83
N LEU A 6 43.13 32.99 20.85
CA LEU A 6 43.11 33.04 19.37
C LEU A 6 43.52 31.62 18.81
N PRO A 7 43.79 31.38 17.49
CA PRO A 7 43.23 30.28 16.68
C PRO A 7 44.28 29.30 16.08
N LEU A 8 43.87 28.36 15.21
CA LEU A 8 44.63 27.95 14.00
C LEU A 8 43.88 26.95 13.08
N PRO A 9 43.82 27.19 11.76
CA PRO A 9 43.44 26.20 10.73
C PRO A 9 44.68 25.60 10.04
N ARG A 10 44.62 24.32 9.63
CA ARG A 10 45.66 23.69 8.79
C ARG A 10 45.21 23.61 7.33
N GLN A 11 45.79 24.47 6.49
CA GLN A 11 45.95 24.24 5.06
C GLN A 11 47.25 23.45 4.82
N LEU A 12 47.24 22.54 3.84
CA LEU A 12 48.45 21.97 3.25
C LEU A 12 48.44 22.23 1.74
N ARG A 13 49.40 23.03 1.27
CA ARG A 13 49.89 23.08 -0.10
C ARG A 13 51.19 22.29 -0.16
N LEU A 14 51.38 21.46 -1.18
CA LEU A 14 52.70 21.11 -1.70
C LEU A 14 52.65 21.13 -3.22
N ALA A 15 53.65 21.76 -3.83
CA ALA A 15 53.82 21.94 -5.25
C ALA A 15 55.08 21.20 -5.76
N ALA A 16 54.92 20.53 -6.92
CA ALA A 16 55.89 20.30 -8.02
C ALA A 16 57.20 19.49 -7.74
N PRO A 17 57.85 18.81 -8.74
CA PRO A 17 57.92 19.20 -10.16
C PRO A 17 57.91 18.11 -11.26
N ARG A 18 57.91 18.65 -12.49
CA ARG A 18 58.00 18.14 -13.88
C ARG A 18 58.79 16.84 -14.18
N SER A 19 58.30 16.12 -15.20
CA SER A 19 59.13 15.65 -16.33
C SER A 19 58.32 15.49 -17.63
N ARG A 20 58.76 16.16 -18.69
CA ARG A 20 58.34 15.95 -20.09
C ARG A 20 59.19 14.84 -20.70
N ILE A 21 58.59 13.90 -21.42
CA ILE A 21 59.28 13.16 -22.49
C ILE A 21 58.34 13.09 -23.69
N ALA A 22 58.85 13.58 -24.82
CA ALA A 22 58.28 13.46 -26.14
C ALA A 22 58.79 12.17 -26.79
N ALA A 23 57.95 11.50 -27.59
CA ALA A 23 58.42 10.54 -28.58
C ALA A 23 57.66 10.72 -29.89
N ARG A 24 58.44 10.76 -30.97
CA ARG A 24 58.10 11.08 -32.36
C ARG A 24 57.41 9.93 -33.08
N GLN A 25 56.71 10.33 -34.13
CA GLN A 25 56.21 9.58 -35.27
C GLN A 25 57.26 8.69 -35.95
N THR A 26 56.81 7.55 -36.49
CA THR A 26 57.13 7.09 -37.86
C THR A 26 55.92 6.34 -38.45
N PRO A 27 55.64 6.50 -39.77
CA PRO A 27 54.55 5.82 -40.47
C PRO A 27 55.07 4.59 -41.23
N ALA A 28 54.23 3.60 -41.43
CA ALA A 28 54.42 2.60 -42.48
C ALA A 28 53.08 2.24 -43.10
N SER A 29 52.89 2.78 -44.30
CA SER A 29 51.91 2.33 -45.28
C SER A 29 52.33 0.97 -45.86
N SER A 30 51.35 0.11 -46.13
CA SER A 30 51.43 -0.80 -47.28
C SER A 30 50.04 -1.00 -47.85
N TRP A 31 49.93 -0.66 -49.14
CA TRP A 31 48.83 -0.97 -50.03
C TRP A 31 48.77 -2.48 -50.28
N VAL A 32 47.59 -3.04 -50.57
CA VAL A 32 47.25 -3.74 -51.83
C VAL A 32 45.81 -4.29 -51.79
N CYS A 33 45.00 -3.72 -52.68
CA CYS A 33 44.04 -4.29 -53.64
C CYS A 33 43.04 -5.42 -53.27
N ASN A 34 41.79 -5.12 -53.65
CA ASN A 34 40.65 -6.00 -53.90
C ASN A 34 40.97 -7.15 -54.88
N SER A 35 40.47 -8.36 -54.61
CA SER A 35 39.38 -9.01 -55.40
C SER A 35 39.27 -10.52 -55.15
N CYS A 36 38.01 -10.97 -55.12
CA CYS A 36 37.50 -12.33 -55.37
C CYS A 36 37.84 -13.47 -54.40
N VAL A 37 36.86 -13.90 -53.59
CA VAL A 37 36.33 -15.27 -53.61
C VAL A 37 34.85 -15.24 -53.21
N SER A 38 33.98 -15.57 -54.17
CA SER A 38 32.61 -16.02 -53.93
C SER A 38 32.64 -17.46 -53.40
N SER A 39 32.03 -17.71 -52.24
CA SER A 39 31.48 -19.04 -51.95
C SER A 39 30.27 -18.92 -51.04
N SER A 40 29.16 -19.41 -51.58
CA SER A 40 27.88 -19.65 -50.91
C SER A 40 28.05 -20.73 -49.84
N ALA A 41 27.74 -20.40 -48.59
CA ALA A 41 27.49 -21.39 -47.54
C ALA A 41 26.20 -21.03 -46.81
N SER A 42 25.30 -22.00 -46.78
CA SER A 42 23.98 -22.01 -46.15
C SER A 42 23.98 -21.45 -44.73
N SER A 43 23.10 -20.49 -44.46
CA SER A 43 22.84 -19.98 -43.12
C SER A 43 22.08 -21.01 -42.28
N SER A 44 22.82 -21.77 -41.46
CA SER A 44 22.23 -22.34 -40.25
C SER A 44 21.94 -21.18 -39.30
N ARG A 45 20.67 -21.00 -38.93
CA ARG A 45 20.26 -20.04 -37.89
C ARG A 45 20.86 -20.50 -36.56
N ILE A 46 21.93 -19.85 -36.14
CA ILE A 46 22.41 -19.91 -34.76
C ILE A 46 21.37 -19.16 -33.91
N PRO A 47 20.88 -19.72 -32.80
CA PRO A 47 19.99 -18.99 -31.89
C PRO A 47 20.70 -17.72 -31.44
N SER A 48 20.00 -16.58 -31.48
CA SER A 48 20.56 -15.31 -31.03
C SER A 48 21.00 -15.41 -29.57
N VAL A 49 22.31 -15.37 -29.34
CA VAL A 49 22.91 -15.22 -28.00
C VAL A 49 22.35 -13.95 -27.37
N ARG A 50 21.84 -14.02 -26.14
CA ARG A 50 21.38 -12.83 -25.41
C ARG A 50 22.62 -12.07 -24.94
N THR A 51 23.09 -11.14 -25.77
CA THR A 51 24.22 -10.28 -25.42
C THR A 51 23.78 -9.19 -24.45
N PHE A 52 23.88 -9.46 -23.15
CA PHE A 52 23.77 -8.46 -22.10
C PHE A 52 25.15 -7.87 -21.80
N SER A 53 25.57 -6.95 -22.65
CA SER A 53 26.60 -5.99 -22.27
C SER A 53 25.92 -4.62 -22.25
N ALA A 54 26.15 -3.77 -21.23
CA ALA A 54 25.58 -2.42 -21.24
C ALA A 54 25.92 -1.66 -22.54
N PHE A 55 27.06 -2.01 -23.16
CA PHE A 55 27.51 -1.53 -24.47
C PHE A 55 26.87 -2.28 -25.66
N ALA A 56 26.64 -3.59 -25.57
CA ALA A 56 26.06 -4.42 -26.62
C ALA A 56 24.53 -4.30 -26.67
N ALA A 57 23.88 -4.07 -25.52
CA ALA A 57 22.50 -3.64 -25.39
C ALA A 57 22.35 -2.18 -25.85
N LEU A 58 23.34 -1.30 -25.63
CA LEU A 58 23.41 0.00 -26.29
C LEU A 58 23.49 -0.16 -27.81
N GLN A 59 24.42 -0.98 -28.32
CA GLN A 59 24.64 -1.23 -29.75
C GLN A 59 23.45 -1.94 -30.42
N ASN A 60 22.81 -2.88 -29.71
CA ASN A 60 21.62 -3.58 -30.22
C ASN A 60 20.37 -2.71 -30.10
N ALA A 61 20.24 -1.84 -29.09
CA ALA A 61 19.13 -0.89 -29.00
C ALA A 61 19.28 0.26 -30.01
N THR A 62 20.51 0.67 -30.36
CA THR A 62 20.73 1.60 -31.48
C THR A 62 20.57 0.92 -32.84
N SER A 63 20.84 -0.39 -32.95
CA SER A 63 20.70 -1.13 -34.21
C SER A 63 19.29 -1.69 -34.47
N ALA A 64 18.49 -1.96 -33.43
CA ALA A 64 17.15 -2.51 -33.57
C ALA A 64 16.10 -1.37 -33.55
N LYS A 65 15.67 -0.99 -34.76
CA LYS A 65 14.56 -0.05 -35.07
C LYS A 65 14.87 1.43 -35.02
N ILE A 66 15.95 1.79 -35.69
CA ILE A 66 16.02 3.11 -36.29
C ILE A 66 15.67 2.95 -37.78
N GLY A 67 14.43 3.28 -38.15
CA GLY A 67 14.11 3.48 -39.56
C GLY A 67 15.05 4.54 -40.13
N SER A 68 15.91 4.15 -41.08
CA SER A 68 16.76 5.01 -41.91
C SER A 68 17.16 6.36 -41.29
N VAL A 69 17.75 6.37 -40.08
CA VAL A 69 18.42 7.59 -39.62
C VAL A 69 19.76 7.59 -40.32
N ASP A 70 19.97 8.67 -41.07
CA ASP A 70 21.25 8.98 -41.67
C ASP A 70 22.35 8.84 -40.60
N PRO A 71 23.34 7.94 -40.79
CA PRO A 71 24.45 7.76 -39.85
C PRO A 71 25.17 9.08 -39.53
N SER A 72 25.07 10.10 -40.40
CA SER A 72 25.60 11.44 -40.14
C SER A 72 24.94 12.15 -38.94
N LEU A 73 23.75 11.70 -38.52
CA LEU A 73 22.98 12.22 -37.38
C LEU A 73 23.24 11.46 -36.07
N GLU A 74 24.01 10.36 -36.10
CA GLU A 74 24.39 9.59 -34.89
C GLU A 74 25.06 10.46 -33.81
N PRO A 75 25.94 11.44 -34.12
CA PRO A 75 26.51 12.33 -33.10
C PRO A 75 25.50 13.23 -32.37
N LEU A 76 24.29 13.40 -32.93
CA LEU A 76 23.20 14.15 -32.30
C LEU A 76 22.40 13.29 -31.31
N GLN A 77 22.54 11.96 -31.39
CA GLN A 77 21.88 11.06 -30.46
C GLN A 77 22.66 11.01 -29.14
N ARG A 78 21.98 11.33 -28.04
CA ARG A 78 22.57 11.11 -26.73
C ARG A 78 22.51 9.62 -26.38
N PRO A 79 23.62 9.02 -25.90
CA PRO A 79 23.59 7.68 -25.35
C PRO A 79 22.89 7.71 -23.98
N GLU A 80 21.57 7.71 -23.96
CA GLU A 80 20.75 7.70 -22.74
C GLU A 80 20.10 6.31 -22.58
N SER A 81 20.59 5.52 -21.61
CA SER A 81 20.01 4.23 -21.22
C SER A 81 19.97 4.10 -19.71
N PHE A 82 18.82 3.68 -19.17
CA PHE A 82 18.63 3.45 -17.73
C PHE A 82 19.28 2.16 -17.24
N ILE A 83 19.45 1.16 -18.13
CA ILE A 83 20.01 -0.15 -17.80
C ILE A 83 21.36 -0.07 -17.06
N PRO A 84 22.39 0.66 -17.56
CA PRO A 84 23.67 0.80 -16.85
C PRO A 84 23.60 1.64 -15.57
N ARG A 85 22.46 2.27 -15.27
CA ARG A 85 22.22 2.96 -13.99
C ARG A 85 21.57 2.02 -12.97
N HIS A 86 20.72 1.11 -13.45
CA HIS A 86 20.01 0.14 -12.61
C HIS A 86 20.87 -1.08 -12.24
N ILE A 87 21.62 -1.62 -13.20
CA ILE A 87 22.47 -2.80 -13.00
C ILE A 87 23.84 -2.33 -12.52
N GLY A 88 24.25 -2.79 -11.33
CA GLY A 88 25.53 -2.42 -10.72
C GLY A 88 26.75 -2.94 -11.49
N PRO A 89 26.90 -4.27 -11.67
CA PRO A 89 28.03 -4.84 -12.41
C PRO A 89 28.02 -4.41 -13.88
N ASP A 90 29.18 -3.97 -14.38
CA ASP A 90 29.37 -3.77 -15.81
C ASP A 90 29.80 -5.07 -16.54
N VAL A 91 30.21 -4.95 -17.80
CA VAL A 91 30.64 -6.09 -18.62
C VAL A 91 31.89 -6.76 -18.05
N THR A 92 32.84 -5.97 -17.58
CA THR A 92 34.12 -6.46 -17.01
C THR A 92 33.86 -7.20 -15.71
N ASP A 93 33.00 -6.62 -14.86
CA ASP A 93 32.57 -7.27 -13.62
C ASP A 93 31.86 -8.60 -13.89
N ALA A 94 30.92 -8.61 -14.86
CA ALA A 94 30.19 -9.81 -15.23
C ALA A 94 31.11 -10.92 -15.75
N GLU A 95 32.09 -10.60 -16.61
CA GLU A 95 33.08 -11.58 -17.08
C GLU A 95 33.95 -12.12 -15.95
N ALA A 96 34.35 -11.28 -15.00
CA ALA A 96 35.11 -11.71 -13.83
C ALA A 96 34.27 -12.62 -12.92
N MET A 97 33.01 -12.27 -12.69
CA MET A 97 32.07 -13.08 -11.91
C MET A 97 31.83 -14.45 -12.55
N LEU A 98 31.60 -14.49 -13.87
CA LEU A 98 31.38 -15.74 -14.62
C LEU A 98 32.58 -16.69 -14.54
N LYS A 99 33.81 -16.17 -14.58
CA LYS A 99 35.04 -16.94 -14.41
C LYS A 99 35.23 -17.48 -12.99
N ALA A 100 34.65 -16.81 -11.99
CA ALA A 100 34.75 -17.18 -10.58
C ALA A 100 33.72 -18.23 -10.14
N LEU A 101 32.72 -18.53 -10.98
CA LEU A 101 31.74 -19.60 -10.72
C LEU A 101 32.40 -20.98 -10.74
N ASP A 102 31.76 -21.96 -10.10
CA ASP A 102 32.16 -23.36 -10.13
C ASP A 102 30.97 -24.27 -10.50
N PRO A 103 30.94 -24.86 -11.71
CA PRO A 103 31.93 -24.68 -12.78
C PRO A 103 31.86 -23.25 -13.38
N PRO A 104 32.97 -22.73 -13.95
CA PRO A 104 32.95 -21.45 -14.65
C PRO A 104 32.00 -21.47 -15.85
N ALA A 105 31.41 -20.33 -16.18
CA ALA A 105 30.59 -20.15 -17.38
C ALA A 105 31.26 -19.16 -18.35
N LYS A 106 31.16 -19.39 -19.66
CA LYS A 106 31.73 -18.49 -20.68
C LYS A 106 30.83 -17.32 -21.01
N SER A 107 29.54 -17.43 -20.67
CA SER A 107 28.54 -16.40 -20.88
C SER A 107 27.41 -16.50 -19.86
N ILE A 108 26.59 -15.46 -19.76
CA ILE A 108 25.37 -15.47 -18.96
C ILE A 108 24.38 -16.53 -19.46
N ASP A 109 24.28 -16.74 -20.77
CA ASP A 109 23.41 -17.79 -21.34
C ASP A 109 23.85 -19.19 -20.91
N GLU A 110 25.17 -19.46 -20.88
CA GLU A 110 25.70 -20.72 -20.37
C GLU A 110 25.40 -20.87 -18.87
N PHE A 111 25.59 -19.81 -18.08
CA PHE A 111 25.23 -19.82 -16.66
C PHE A 111 23.73 -20.08 -16.42
N ILE A 112 22.85 -19.44 -17.19
CA ILE A 112 21.40 -19.68 -17.12
C ILE A 112 21.09 -21.15 -17.46
N ALA A 113 21.69 -21.69 -18.52
CA ALA A 113 21.49 -23.08 -18.91
C ALA A 113 22.02 -24.09 -17.87
N GLN A 114 23.02 -23.70 -17.07
CA GLN A 114 23.55 -24.51 -15.96
C GLN A 114 22.62 -24.51 -14.73
N VAL A 115 21.85 -23.44 -14.51
CA VAL A 115 21.10 -23.21 -13.26
C VAL A 115 19.58 -23.37 -13.41
N VAL A 116 19.03 -23.00 -14.56
CA VAL A 116 17.58 -22.97 -14.81
C VAL A 116 17.16 -24.22 -15.58
N PRO A 117 16.16 -24.98 -15.10
CA PRO A 117 15.65 -26.15 -15.80
C PRO A 117 15.21 -25.80 -17.23
N PRO A 118 15.62 -26.56 -18.26
CA PRO A 118 15.40 -26.20 -19.66
C PRO A 118 13.92 -26.16 -20.04
N ASP A 119 13.08 -26.94 -19.37
CA ASP A 119 11.64 -27.02 -19.62
C ASP A 119 10.86 -25.79 -19.15
N VAL A 120 11.42 -24.96 -18.25
CA VAL A 120 10.78 -23.72 -17.80
C VAL A 120 11.21 -22.48 -18.58
N ILE A 121 12.27 -22.58 -19.39
CA ILE A 121 12.79 -21.46 -20.17
C ILE A 121 11.76 -21.08 -21.24
N SER A 122 11.32 -19.82 -21.22
CA SER A 122 10.36 -19.27 -22.16
C SER A 122 11.05 -18.81 -23.44
N GLU A 123 10.55 -19.27 -24.58
CA GLU A 123 10.94 -18.78 -25.91
C GLU A 123 10.12 -17.55 -26.35
N ARG A 124 9.10 -17.19 -25.57
CA ARG A 124 8.18 -16.10 -25.87
C ARG A 124 8.84 -14.75 -25.58
N LYS A 125 8.46 -13.75 -26.37
CA LYS A 125 8.79 -12.36 -26.06
C LYS A 125 8.03 -11.87 -24.83
N THR A 126 8.75 -11.29 -23.87
CA THR A 126 8.21 -10.92 -22.55
C THR A 126 7.20 -9.77 -22.62
N PHE A 127 7.48 -8.69 -23.35
CA PHE A 127 6.66 -7.49 -23.34
C PHE A 127 5.74 -7.32 -24.56
N GLY A 128 5.79 -8.25 -25.52
CA GLY A 128 4.82 -8.37 -26.60
C GLY A 128 4.71 -7.10 -27.46
N ALA A 129 3.56 -6.40 -27.37
CA ALA A 129 3.31 -5.16 -28.12
C ALA A 129 4.30 -4.04 -27.78
N TRP A 130 4.81 -4.00 -26.55
CA TRP A 130 5.75 -2.99 -26.07
C TRP A 130 7.17 -3.17 -26.61
N ASP A 131 7.51 -4.37 -27.11
CA ASP A 131 8.79 -4.60 -27.80
C ASP A 131 8.93 -3.73 -29.06
N ASN A 132 7.83 -3.17 -29.56
CA ASN A 132 7.86 -2.27 -30.69
C ASN A 132 8.26 -0.83 -30.35
N GLU A 133 8.00 -0.38 -29.13
CA GLU A 133 8.39 0.96 -28.66
C GLU A 133 9.86 1.01 -28.22
N GLY A 134 10.44 -0.13 -27.85
CA GLY A 134 11.78 -0.20 -27.27
C GLY A 134 11.84 0.37 -25.84
N PRO A 135 12.99 0.24 -25.16
CA PRO A 135 13.16 0.81 -23.83
C PRO A 135 13.10 2.34 -23.89
N LEU A 136 12.40 2.95 -22.92
CA LEU A 136 12.39 4.39 -22.75
C LEU A 136 13.58 4.84 -21.91
N ASP A 137 14.19 5.97 -22.28
CA ASP A 137 15.10 6.68 -21.40
C ASP A 137 14.35 7.42 -20.28
N GLU A 138 15.08 7.83 -19.25
CA GLU A 138 14.53 8.49 -18.07
C GLU A 138 13.75 9.77 -18.42
N SER A 139 14.22 10.55 -19.40
CA SER A 139 13.59 11.80 -19.80
C SER A 139 12.23 11.57 -20.46
N LYS A 140 12.13 10.52 -21.30
CA LYS A 140 10.88 10.10 -21.95
C LYS A 140 9.89 9.52 -20.95
N VAL A 141 10.36 8.75 -19.97
CA VAL A 141 9.51 8.26 -18.87
C VAL A 141 8.90 9.43 -18.11
N LEU A 142 9.72 10.41 -17.71
CA LEU A 142 9.25 11.60 -17.01
C LEU A 142 8.25 12.41 -17.85
N ALA A 143 8.55 12.62 -19.14
CA ALA A 143 7.64 13.34 -20.04
C ALA A 143 6.29 12.63 -20.20
N ARG A 144 6.29 11.30 -20.40
CA ARG A 144 5.07 10.49 -20.53
C ARG A 144 4.24 10.52 -19.25
N ALA A 145 4.87 10.29 -18.10
CA ALA A 145 4.19 10.32 -16.80
C ALA A 145 3.64 11.71 -16.46
N THR A 146 4.39 12.78 -16.76
CA THR A 146 3.91 14.16 -16.56
C THR A 146 2.71 14.48 -17.43
N ALA A 147 2.68 14.00 -18.68
CA ALA A 147 1.52 14.17 -19.55
C ALA A 147 0.28 13.45 -19.01
N TRP A 148 0.43 12.22 -18.50
CA TRP A 148 -0.66 11.49 -17.84
C TRP A 148 -1.14 12.19 -16.57
N ALA A 149 -0.22 12.61 -15.70
CA ALA A 149 -0.56 13.34 -14.48
C ALA A 149 -1.35 14.63 -14.79
N LYS A 150 -0.86 15.42 -15.75
CA LYS A 150 -1.54 16.65 -16.20
C LYS A 150 -2.94 16.38 -16.77
N ALA A 151 -3.14 15.26 -17.45
CA ALA A 151 -4.47 14.89 -17.97
C ALA A 151 -5.50 14.65 -16.87
N ASN A 152 -5.08 14.26 -15.66
CA ASN A 152 -5.95 14.09 -14.50
C ASN A 152 -6.22 15.40 -13.74
N GLU A 153 -5.44 16.47 -13.96
CA GLU A 153 -5.62 17.75 -13.25
C GLU A 153 -6.95 18.43 -13.58
N ALA A 154 -7.62 18.02 -14.67
CA ALA A 154 -8.98 18.45 -14.99
C ALA A 154 -10.04 17.90 -14.01
N ALA A 155 -9.69 16.93 -13.16
CA ALA A 155 -10.60 16.38 -12.17
C ALA A 155 -11.04 17.46 -11.15
N PRO A 156 -12.30 17.43 -10.70
CA PRO A 156 -12.80 18.37 -9.70
C PRO A 156 -12.02 18.31 -8.39
N LYS A 157 -11.87 19.46 -7.72
CA LYS A 157 -11.32 19.54 -6.36
C LYS A 157 -12.19 18.69 -5.42
N PRO A 158 -11.64 17.67 -4.75
CA PRO A 158 -12.46 16.70 -4.05
C PRO A 158 -12.98 17.23 -2.70
N LEU A 159 -14.29 17.09 -2.51
CA LEU A 159 -15.05 17.34 -1.28
C LEU A 159 -15.97 16.12 -0.99
N ILE A 160 -15.48 14.92 -1.35
CA ILE A 160 -16.25 13.67 -1.35
C ILE A 160 -16.22 12.99 0.04
N GLY A 161 -15.10 13.06 0.75
CA GLY A 161 -14.90 12.41 2.05
C GLY A 161 -14.80 10.89 1.92
N ALA A 162 -15.68 10.15 2.60
CA ALA A 162 -15.71 8.68 2.56
C ALA A 162 -14.36 8.02 2.97
N GLY A 163 -13.67 8.61 3.94
CA GLY A 163 -12.40 8.09 4.48
C GLY A 163 -11.14 8.69 3.85
N TYR A 164 -11.30 9.54 2.83
CA TYR A 164 -10.18 10.21 2.14
C TYR A 164 -10.42 11.71 2.09
N ASN A 165 -9.52 12.48 2.70
CA ASN A 165 -9.66 13.94 2.80
C ASN A 165 -8.35 14.63 2.40
N PRO A 166 -8.38 15.58 1.44
CA PRO A 166 -7.20 16.37 1.12
C PRO A 166 -6.57 16.99 2.38
N SER A 167 -5.27 16.76 2.57
CA SER A 167 -4.49 17.36 3.65
C SER A 167 -3.30 18.12 3.09
N VAL A 168 -2.80 19.11 3.84
CA VAL A 168 -1.55 19.79 3.48
C VAL A 168 -0.39 18.92 3.95
N THR A 169 0.42 18.40 3.03
CA THR A 169 1.67 17.71 3.39
C THR A 169 2.73 18.76 3.69
N PRO A 170 3.27 18.88 4.91
CA PRO A 170 4.32 19.86 5.21
C PRO A 170 5.54 19.63 4.31
N ARG A 171 6.00 20.67 3.62
CA ARG A 171 7.06 20.53 2.60
C ARG A 171 8.37 19.98 3.16
N VAL A 172 8.67 20.29 4.44
CA VAL A 172 9.82 19.74 5.16
C VAL A 172 9.73 18.21 5.33
N ILE A 173 8.53 17.65 5.55
CA ILE A 173 8.31 16.20 5.65
C ILE A 173 8.35 15.57 4.25
N GLN A 174 7.69 16.17 3.26
CA GLN A 174 7.71 15.68 1.88
C GLN A 174 9.16 15.55 1.38
N THR A 175 9.93 16.62 1.48
CA THR A 175 11.29 16.70 0.92
C THR A 175 12.27 15.80 1.68
N ASN A 176 12.19 15.77 3.01
CA ASN A 176 13.21 15.11 3.84
C ASN A 176 12.82 13.68 4.29
N VAL A 177 11.63 13.19 3.94
CA VAL A 177 11.15 11.84 4.28
C VAL A 177 10.64 11.11 3.05
N LEU A 178 9.58 11.61 2.41
CA LEU A 178 8.96 10.93 1.25
C LEU A 178 9.90 10.93 0.02
N GLU A 179 10.57 12.06 -0.22
CA GLU A 179 11.52 12.25 -1.32
C GLU A 179 12.97 11.94 -0.90
N SER A 180 13.20 11.40 0.31
CA SER A 180 14.53 11.10 0.85
C SER A 180 14.86 9.60 0.82
N PRO A 181 15.83 9.16 0.00
CA PRO A 181 16.20 7.74 -0.09
C PRO A 181 16.71 7.16 1.22
N ALA A 182 17.23 7.99 2.11
CA ALA A 182 17.68 7.52 3.41
C ALA A 182 16.53 7.00 4.29
N TRP A 183 15.30 7.48 4.06
CA TRP A 183 14.08 7.02 4.75
C TRP A 183 13.39 5.87 4.02
N TYR A 184 13.25 5.97 2.69
CA TYR A 184 12.42 5.01 1.95
C TYR A 184 13.15 3.74 1.47
N THR A 185 14.48 3.69 1.44
CA THR A 185 15.20 2.53 0.87
C THR A 185 15.47 1.40 1.87
N SER A 186 15.44 1.67 3.17
CA SER A 186 15.55 0.61 4.18
C SER A 186 14.27 -0.25 4.20
N TYR A 187 14.35 -1.46 4.75
CA TYR A 187 13.16 -2.30 4.97
C TYR A 187 12.85 -2.46 6.46
N THR A 188 11.95 -3.39 6.75
CA THR A 188 11.51 -3.75 8.11
C THR A 188 12.69 -3.75 9.09
N PRO A 189 12.56 -3.13 10.28
CA PRO A 189 13.64 -3.01 11.27
C PRO A 189 13.92 -4.34 12.00
N TYR A 190 14.29 -5.38 11.23
CA TYR A 190 14.69 -6.69 11.75
C TYR A 190 15.99 -6.64 12.55
N GLN A 191 16.86 -5.67 12.26
CA GLN A 191 18.13 -5.40 12.95
C GLN A 191 17.99 -4.09 13.74
N PRO A 192 17.52 -4.13 15.00
CA PRO A 192 17.11 -2.93 15.72
C PRO A 192 18.25 -1.93 15.96
N GLU A 193 19.48 -2.41 16.14
CA GLU A 193 20.67 -1.61 16.46
C GLU A 193 21.02 -0.60 15.37
N ILE A 194 20.66 -0.90 14.11
CA ILE A 194 20.88 -0.05 12.92
C ILE A 194 19.54 0.45 12.35
N SER A 195 18.51 0.53 13.20
CA SER A 195 17.14 0.90 12.82
C SER A 195 16.42 1.73 13.88
N GLN A 196 17.15 2.33 14.83
CA GLN A 196 16.54 3.02 15.97
C GLN A 196 15.75 4.27 15.56
N GLY A 197 16.11 4.92 14.46
CA GLY A 197 15.45 6.12 13.93
C GLY A 197 14.01 5.85 13.55
N ARG A 198 13.78 4.94 12.59
CA ARG A 198 12.41 4.57 12.19
C ARG A 198 11.64 3.83 13.28
N LEU A 199 12.32 3.07 14.15
CA LEU A 199 11.66 2.49 15.33
C LEU A 199 11.13 3.57 16.29
N GLU A 200 11.88 4.65 16.50
CA GLU A 200 11.45 5.78 17.31
C GLU A 200 10.27 6.53 16.67
N SER A 201 10.33 6.78 15.35
CA SER A 201 9.22 7.39 14.62
C SER A 201 7.93 6.54 14.65
N LEU A 202 8.05 5.21 14.49
CA LEU A 202 6.92 4.29 14.63
C LEU A 202 6.40 4.21 16.07
N LEU A 203 7.25 4.37 17.09
CA LEU A 203 6.79 4.50 18.47
C LEU A 203 6.04 5.82 18.69
N ASN A 204 6.47 6.91 18.06
CA ASN A 204 5.73 8.17 18.06
C ASN A 204 4.36 7.98 17.39
N TYR A 205 4.28 7.26 16.26
CA TYR A 205 3.01 6.91 15.62
C TYR A 205 2.09 6.15 16.58
N GLN A 206 2.60 5.10 17.23
CA GLN A 206 1.81 4.33 18.21
C GLN A 206 1.32 5.18 19.38
N THR A 207 2.17 6.07 19.89
CA THR A 207 1.83 6.97 21.00
C THR A 207 0.75 7.95 20.56
N MET A 208 0.90 8.55 19.38
CA MET A 208 -0.08 9.46 18.79
C MET A 208 -1.45 8.79 18.63
N VAL A 209 -1.50 7.58 18.07
CA VAL A 209 -2.76 6.85 17.92
C VAL A 209 -3.36 6.50 19.28
N SER A 210 -2.54 6.03 20.22
CA SER A 210 -3.01 5.63 21.57
C SER A 210 -3.64 6.83 22.30
N ASP A 211 -2.95 7.97 22.32
CA ASP A 211 -3.44 9.21 22.92
C ASP A 211 -4.73 9.70 22.24
N LEU A 212 -4.78 9.70 20.91
CA LEU A 212 -5.93 10.22 20.18
C LEU A 212 -7.16 9.33 20.31
N THR A 213 -6.99 8.00 20.31
CA THR A 213 -8.10 7.04 20.41
C THR A 213 -8.54 6.75 21.85
N GLY A 214 -7.73 7.14 22.85
CA GLY A 214 -7.99 6.81 24.26
C GLY A 214 -7.75 5.33 24.59
N LEU A 215 -7.06 4.58 23.72
CA LEU A 215 -6.73 3.17 23.91
C LEU A 215 -5.23 2.98 24.17
N PRO A 216 -4.83 2.05 25.06
CA PRO A 216 -3.47 2.02 25.59
C PRO A 216 -2.40 1.46 24.64
N ILE A 217 -2.77 0.69 23.61
CA ILE A 217 -1.81 0.08 22.67
C ILE A 217 -2.29 0.25 21.23
N SER A 218 -1.44 0.81 20.38
CA SER A 218 -1.55 0.79 18.92
C SER A 218 -0.43 -0.01 18.26
N ASN A 219 -0.69 -0.59 17.10
CA ASN A 219 0.33 -1.22 16.26
C ASN A 219 1.11 -0.22 15.39
N ALA A 220 2.10 -0.70 14.64
CA ALA A 220 2.94 0.07 13.73
C ALA A 220 2.42 0.01 12.27
N SER A 221 1.12 0.29 12.15
CA SER A 221 0.27 0.36 10.94
C SER A 221 -0.29 -0.95 10.38
N LEU A 222 -1.42 -0.80 9.69
CA LEU A 222 -2.05 -1.73 8.74
C LEU A 222 -2.13 -1.10 7.34
N LEU A 223 -2.75 -1.82 6.40
CA LEU A 223 -2.71 -1.51 4.97
C LEU A 223 -3.64 -0.36 4.54
N ASP A 224 -4.88 -0.39 5.02
CA ASP A 224 -5.93 0.62 4.78
C ASP A 224 -7.06 0.43 5.81
N GLU A 225 -8.05 1.33 5.82
CA GLU A 225 -9.16 1.28 6.78
C GLU A 225 -10.02 0.01 6.65
N GLY A 226 -10.33 -0.41 5.43
CA GLY A 226 -11.20 -1.57 5.20
C GLY A 226 -10.57 -2.87 5.69
N THR A 227 -9.27 -3.05 5.44
CA THR A 227 -8.49 -4.17 5.96
C THR A 227 -8.34 -4.10 7.48
N ALA A 228 -8.15 -2.91 8.06
CA ALA A 228 -8.15 -2.73 9.51
C ALA A 228 -9.50 -3.09 10.14
N ALA A 229 -10.62 -2.78 9.47
CA ALA A 229 -11.96 -3.18 9.89
C ALA A 229 -12.11 -4.71 9.89
N ALA A 230 -11.63 -5.38 8.84
CA ALA A 230 -11.62 -6.83 8.76
C ALA A 230 -10.74 -7.49 9.83
N GLU A 231 -9.63 -6.85 10.21
CA GLU A 231 -8.80 -7.28 11.34
C GLU A 231 -9.50 -7.06 12.70
N ALA A 232 -10.30 -6.02 12.86
CA ALA A 232 -11.09 -5.80 14.08
C ALA A 232 -12.11 -6.93 14.29
N MET A 233 -12.79 -7.36 13.22
CA MET A 233 -13.67 -8.54 13.24
C MET A 233 -12.88 -9.82 13.61
N THR A 234 -11.72 -10.03 12.99
CA THR A 234 -10.89 -11.22 13.22
C THR A 234 -10.36 -11.27 14.66
N LEU A 235 -9.93 -10.12 15.20
CA LEU A 235 -9.52 -9.98 16.60
C LEU A 235 -10.69 -10.26 17.55
N SER A 236 -11.88 -9.74 17.24
CA SER A 236 -13.10 -9.97 18.04
C SER A 236 -13.45 -11.46 18.11
N MET A 237 -13.40 -12.18 16.98
CA MET A 237 -13.55 -13.63 16.96
C MET A 237 -12.48 -14.34 17.80
N ASN A 238 -11.22 -13.94 17.66
CA ASN A 238 -10.10 -14.51 18.42
C ASN A 238 -10.16 -14.17 19.91
N ALA A 239 -10.95 -13.17 20.31
CA ALA A 239 -11.17 -12.78 21.69
C ALA A 239 -12.14 -13.71 22.42
N LEU A 240 -13.05 -14.35 21.68
CA LEU A 240 -14.03 -15.29 22.21
C LEU A 240 -13.39 -16.57 22.74
N SER A 241 -14.15 -17.33 23.53
CA SER A 241 -13.80 -18.70 23.89
C SER A 241 -13.76 -19.59 22.65
N SER A 242 -12.97 -20.67 22.69
CA SER A 242 -12.86 -21.59 21.55
C SER A 242 -14.18 -22.26 21.18
N SER A 243 -15.11 -22.43 22.13
CA SER A 243 -16.45 -22.93 21.84
C SER A 243 -17.24 -21.91 21.02
N ARG A 244 -17.30 -20.64 21.45
CA ARG A 244 -17.99 -19.55 20.74
C ARG A 244 -17.41 -19.31 19.34
N ALA A 245 -16.08 -19.23 19.22
CA ALA A 245 -15.42 -18.96 17.93
C ALA A 245 -15.70 -20.03 16.85
N LYS A 246 -16.05 -21.26 17.26
CA LYS A 246 -16.37 -22.38 16.36
C LYS A 246 -17.86 -22.58 16.11
N ARG A 247 -18.74 -21.79 16.74
CA ARG A 247 -20.19 -21.97 16.57
C ARG A 247 -20.61 -21.70 15.11
N PRO A 248 -21.52 -22.51 14.56
CA PRO A 248 -22.19 -22.17 13.31
C PRO A 248 -23.09 -20.95 13.54
N GLY A 249 -23.28 -20.11 12.52
CA GLY A 249 -24.17 -18.95 12.62
C GLY A 249 -23.65 -17.79 13.47
N LYS A 250 -22.39 -17.83 13.92
CA LYS A 250 -21.77 -16.69 14.62
C LYS A 250 -21.82 -15.43 13.76
N THR A 251 -22.21 -14.32 14.37
CA THR A 251 -22.58 -13.08 13.69
C THR A 251 -21.74 -11.90 14.17
N PHE A 252 -21.21 -11.13 13.23
CA PHE A 252 -20.59 -9.84 13.50
C PHE A 252 -21.50 -8.74 12.98
N VAL A 253 -21.94 -7.86 13.87
CA VAL A 253 -22.88 -6.79 13.54
C VAL A 253 -22.11 -5.55 13.10
N VAL A 254 -22.53 -4.93 12.01
CA VAL A 254 -21.89 -3.74 11.46
C VAL A 254 -22.96 -2.66 11.28
N SER A 255 -22.70 -1.46 11.77
CA SER A 255 -23.56 -0.31 11.46
C SER A 255 -23.58 -0.06 9.96
N HIS A 256 -24.77 0.17 9.39
CA HIS A 256 -24.92 0.57 7.99
C HIS A 256 -24.26 1.92 7.66
N LEU A 257 -23.86 2.68 8.68
CA LEU A 257 -23.18 3.97 8.55
C LEU A 257 -21.64 3.84 8.57
N VAL A 258 -21.10 2.62 8.61
CA VAL A 258 -19.70 2.37 8.27
C VAL A 258 -19.48 2.60 6.77
N HIS A 259 -18.31 3.09 6.39
CA HIS A 259 -17.98 3.34 4.98
C HIS A 259 -18.23 2.10 4.10
N PRO A 260 -18.88 2.25 2.92
CA PRO A 260 -19.28 1.11 2.09
C PRO A 260 -18.13 0.19 1.69
N GLN A 261 -16.96 0.75 1.39
CA GLN A 261 -15.76 -0.03 1.06
C GLN A 261 -15.27 -0.86 2.24
N SER A 262 -15.37 -0.35 3.47
CA SER A 262 -15.00 -1.08 4.68
C SER A 262 -15.95 -2.25 4.92
N ILE A 263 -17.26 -2.07 4.72
CA ILE A 263 -18.26 -3.14 4.77
C ILE A 263 -17.94 -4.25 3.74
N SER A 264 -17.63 -3.87 2.50
CA SER A 264 -17.28 -4.83 1.42
C SER A 264 -16.05 -5.68 1.78
N VAL A 265 -15.00 -5.05 2.32
CA VAL A 265 -13.78 -5.76 2.74
C VAL A 265 -14.05 -6.71 3.91
N ILE A 266 -14.85 -6.29 4.90
CA ILE A 266 -15.27 -7.14 6.03
C ILE A 266 -16.03 -8.36 5.53
N GLN A 267 -17.02 -8.16 4.63
CA GLN A 267 -17.83 -9.24 4.06
C GLN A 267 -16.96 -10.27 3.32
N SER A 268 -15.99 -9.80 2.54
CA SER A 268 -15.02 -10.68 1.86
C SER A 268 -14.19 -11.49 2.85
N ARG A 269 -13.70 -10.86 3.92
CA ARG A 269 -12.91 -11.55 4.97
C ARG A 269 -13.73 -12.55 5.78
N ALA A 270 -14.99 -12.23 6.08
CA ALA A 270 -15.86 -13.02 6.94
C ALA A 270 -16.13 -14.43 6.39
N GLN A 271 -16.13 -14.58 5.06
CA GLN A 271 -16.34 -15.85 4.35
C GLN A 271 -15.28 -16.91 4.70
N GLY A 272 -14.04 -16.49 4.96
CA GLY A 272 -12.95 -17.38 5.37
C GLY A 272 -13.18 -18.01 6.75
N PHE A 273 -13.87 -17.28 7.63
CA PHE A 273 -14.10 -17.69 9.01
C PHE A 273 -15.51 -18.23 9.26
N GLY A 274 -16.38 -18.22 8.25
CA GLY A 274 -17.79 -18.58 8.41
C GLY A 274 -18.50 -17.68 9.41
N ILE A 275 -18.27 -16.37 9.32
CA ILE A 275 -18.93 -15.33 10.12
C ILE A 275 -20.04 -14.72 9.26
N LYS A 276 -21.26 -14.63 9.81
CA LYS A 276 -22.34 -13.85 9.20
C LYS A 276 -22.10 -12.38 9.49
N VAL A 277 -22.00 -11.54 8.47
CA VAL A 277 -21.95 -10.08 8.64
C VAL A 277 -23.38 -9.56 8.56
N GLU A 278 -23.85 -8.97 9.65
CA GLU A 278 -25.21 -8.43 9.75
C GLU A 278 -25.15 -6.91 9.77
N VAL A 279 -25.51 -6.29 8.65
CA VAL A 279 -25.50 -4.82 8.49
C VAL A 279 -26.86 -4.28 8.93
N ILE A 280 -26.89 -3.46 9.98
CA ILE A 280 -28.12 -2.92 10.55
C ILE A 280 -28.00 -1.43 10.89
N ASP A 281 -29.13 -0.79 11.13
CA ASP A 281 -29.17 0.45 11.89
C ASP A 281 -29.03 0.14 13.39
N VAL A 282 -27.85 0.44 13.95
CA VAL A 282 -27.54 0.23 15.37
C VAL A 282 -28.14 1.31 16.28
N ASN A 283 -28.72 2.37 15.70
CA ASN A 283 -29.38 3.44 16.42
C ASN A 283 -30.92 3.31 16.37
N ALA A 284 -31.45 2.36 15.59
CA ALA A 284 -32.87 2.07 15.54
C ALA A 284 -33.39 1.57 16.89
N ALA A 285 -34.65 1.89 17.22
CA ALA A 285 -35.26 1.56 18.51
C ALA A 285 -35.25 0.06 18.85
N ASP A 286 -35.33 -0.82 17.84
CA ASP A 286 -35.35 -2.28 18.00
C ASP A 286 -33.95 -2.93 17.90
N SER A 287 -32.91 -2.16 17.65
CA SER A 287 -31.54 -2.66 17.43
C SER A 287 -30.95 -3.33 18.68
N ALA A 288 -31.21 -2.77 19.87
CA ALA A 288 -30.73 -3.30 21.13
C ALA A 288 -31.28 -4.72 21.39
N GLU A 289 -32.57 -4.95 21.12
CA GLU A 289 -33.20 -6.26 21.26
C GLU A 289 -32.64 -7.26 20.25
N LYS A 290 -32.43 -6.84 18.99
CA LYS A 290 -31.80 -7.67 17.94
C LYS A 290 -30.38 -8.10 18.33
N ILE A 291 -29.56 -7.16 18.81
CA ILE A 291 -28.19 -7.44 19.24
C ILE A 291 -28.19 -8.36 20.47
N LYS A 292 -29.11 -8.16 21.43
CA LYS A 292 -29.25 -9.02 22.62
C LYS A 292 -29.70 -10.45 22.27
N ALA A 293 -30.55 -10.60 21.26
CA ALA A 293 -31.05 -11.90 20.81
C ALA A 293 -29.95 -12.81 20.24
N LEU A 294 -28.82 -12.26 19.76
CA LEU A 294 -27.68 -13.04 19.29
C LEU A 294 -26.97 -13.81 20.41
N GLY A 295 -26.96 -13.29 21.64
CA GLY A 295 -26.36 -13.95 22.80
C GLY A 295 -24.93 -14.44 22.55
N GLN A 296 -24.74 -15.76 22.63
CA GLN A 296 -23.43 -16.39 22.46
C GLN A 296 -22.93 -16.41 21.00
N ASP A 297 -23.82 -16.16 20.02
CA ASP A 297 -23.48 -16.08 18.60
C ASP A 297 -22.90 -14.71 18.21
N LEU A 298 -23.02 -13.70 19.08
CA LEU A 298 -22.41 -12.39 18.84
C LEU A 298 -20.87 -12.49 18.89
N VAL A 299 -20.23 -12.11 17.79
CA VAL A 299 -18.77 -12.00 17.67
C VAL A 299 -18.28 -10.63 18.12
N GLY A 300 -19.03 -9.58 17.76
CA GLY A 300 -18.72 -8.19 18.05
C GLY A 300 -19.65 -7.26 17.27
N VAL A 301 -19.56 -5.97 17.60
CA VAL A 301 -20.30 -4.90 16.93
C VAL A 301 -19.30 -3.86 16.42
N MET A 302 -19.56 -3.30 15.25
CA MET A 302 -18.74 -2.24 14.66
C MET A 302 -19.57 -1.01 14.33
N VAL A 303 -19.05 0.15 14.71
CA VAL A 303 -19.61 1.47 14.40
C VAL A 303 -18.54 2.36 13.75
N GLN A 304 -18.96 3.52 13.27
CA GLN A 304 -18.06 4.55 12.74
C GLN A 304 -18.32 5.91 13.40
N TYR A 305 -17.27 6.67 13.71
CA TYR A 305 -17.31 7.89 14.52
C TYR A 305 -16.28 8.95 14.08
N PRO A 306 -16.68 10.09 13.49
CA PRO A 306 -17.99 10.36 12.87
C PRO A 306 -18.29 9.35 11.76
N ASP A 307 -19.57 9.11 11.50
CA ASP A 307 -19.99 8.09 10.55
C ASP A 307 -19.85 8.51 9.07
N THR A 308 -20.23 7.63 8.14
CA THR A 308 -20.11 7.90 6.69
C THR A 308 -20.97 9.07 6.19
N GLN A 309 -21.94 9.54 6.98
CA GLN A 309 -22.80 10.69 6.70
C GLN A 309 -22.37 11.92 7.53
N GLY A 310 -21.30 11.83 8.32
CA GLY A 310 -20.79 12.92 9.14
C GLY A 310 -21.46 13.05 10.51
N LYS A 311 -22.35 12.13 10.90
CA LYS A 311 -23.01 12.20 12.21
C LYS A 311 -22.07 11.73 13.31
N VAL A 312 -22.29 12.29 14.49
CA VAL A 312 -21.61 11.91 15.72
C VAL A 312 -22.69 11.44 16.69
N GLU A 313 -22.48 10.26 17.28
CA GLU A 313 -23.43 9.59 18.16
C GLU A 313 -22.74 9.19 19.48
N ASP A 314 -23.53 9.01 20.54
CA ASP A 314 -23.05 8.46 21.82
C ASP A 314 -23.25 6.94 21.85
N PHE A 315 -22.15 6.20 21.75
CA PHE A 315 -22.16 4.74 21.73
C PHE A 315 -21.93 4.09 23.11
N LYS A 316 -21.96 4.86 24.21
CA LYS A 316 -21.73 4.29 25.54
C LYS A 316 -22.72 3.18 25.90
N GLY A 317 -24.02 3.42 25.69
CA GLY A 317 -25.05 2.42 25.95
C GLY A 317 -24.91 1.17 25.06
N LEU A 318 -24.50 1.35 23.80
CA LEU A 318 -24.19 0.23 22.90
C LEU A 318 -22.98 -0.57 23.40
N SER A 319 -21.94 0.10 23.90
CA SER A 319 -20.78 -0.57 24.48
C SER A 319 -21.16 -1.46 25.65
N GLU A 320 -21.97 -0.95 26.58
CA GLU A 320 -22.44 -1.70 27.75
C GLU A 320 -23.23 -2.95 27.32
N LEU A 321 -24.18 -2.80 26.37
CA LEU A 321 -24.95 -3.91 25.80
C LEU A 321 -24.08 -5.00 25.16
N VAL A 322 -23.02 -4.61 24.45
CA VAL A 322 -22.11 -5.55 23.77
C VAL A 322 -21.23 -6.30 24.78
N HIS A 323 -20.77 -5.60 25.83
CA HIS A 323 -19.94 -6.18 26.89
C HIS A 323 -20.71 -7.14 27.78
N GLU A 324 -22.00 -6.91 28.04
CA GLU A 324 -22.88 -7.86 28.76
C GLU A 324 -22.92 -9.25 28.11
N GLN A 325 -22.69 -9.32 26.79
CA GLN A 325 -22.65 -10.57 26.03
C GLN A 325 -21.23 -11.14 25.85
N GLY A 326 -20.22 -10.50 26.46
CA GLY A 326 -18.81 -10.89 26.34
C GLY A 326 -18.28 -10.82 24.92
N ALA A 327 -18.76 -9.86 24.12
CA ALA A 327 -18.28 -9.52 22.79
C ALA A 327 -17.57 -8.16 22.82
N LEU A 328 -16.93 -7.77 21.71
CA LEU A 328 -16.17 -6.50 21.62
C LEU A 328 -16.90 -5.46 20.76
N LEU A 329 -16.76 -4.19 21.14
CA LEU A 329 -17.19 -3.04 20.33
C LEU A 329 -15.97 -2.42 19.62
N SER A 330 -16.07 -2.28 18.30
CA SER A 330 -15.04 -1.69 17.44
C SER A 330 -15.52 -0.38 16.82
N ALA A 331 -14.63 0.61 16.73
CA ALA A 331 -14.93 1.92 16.16
C ALA A 331 -13.98 2.26 15.00
N ALA A 332 -14.51 2.38 13.79
CA ALA A 332 -13.84 3.13 12.73
C ALA A 332 -13.90 4.62 13.11
N THR A 333 -12.79 5.36 13.00
CA THR A 333 -12.74 6.76 13.46
C THR A 333 -11.71 7.58 12.69
N ASP A 334 -11.83 8.91 12.81
CA ASP A 334 -10.92 9.87 12.19
C ASP A 334 -10.00 10.53 13.26
N LEU A 335 -8.67 10.42 13.11
CA LEU A 335 -7.71 10.95 14.09
C LEU A 335 -7.80 12.47 14.29
N LEU A 336 -8.16 13.23 13.25
CA LEU A 336 -8.32 14.68 13.34
C LEU A 336 -9.60 15.03 14.10
N ALA A 337 -10.69 14.30 13.85
CA ALA A 337 -11.95 14.46 14.59
C ALA A 337 -11.75 14.25 16.09
N LEU A 338 -10.94 13.25 16.46
CA LEU A 338 -10.63 12.92 17.85
C LEU A 338 -9.81 13.99 18.58
N THR A 339 -9.32 15.03 17.92
CA THR A 339 -8.68 16.16 18.61
C THR A 339 -9.70 17.05 19.33
N VAL A 340 -10.96 17.04 18.88
CA VAL A 340 -12.05 17.86 19.44
C VAL A 340 -13.23 17.03 19.96
N LEU A 341 -13.38 15.78 19.51
CA LEU A 341 -14.42 14.85 19.93
C LEU A 341 -13.95 13.84 20.99
N THR A 342 -14.83 13.45 21.90
CA THR A 342 -14.59 12.41 22.92
C THR A 342 -14.18 11.10 22.26
N PRO A 343 -12.98 10.57 22.54
CA PRO A 343 -12.43 9.46 21.77
C PRO A 343 -13.01 8.09 22.15
N PRO A 344 -12.91 7.08 21.25
CA PRO A 344 -13.53 5.76 21.45
C PRO A 344 -13.24 5.06 22.76
N GLY A 345 -12.00 5.14 23.26
CA GLY A 345 -11.62 4.53 24.52
C GLY A 345 -12.38 5.08 25.74
N GLU A 346 -12.86 6.33 25.68
CA GLU A 346 -13.56 6.98 26.80
C GLU A 346 -15.04 6.58 26.90
N TRP A 347 -15.68 6.19 25.80
CA TRP A 347 -17.06 5.70 25.79
C TRP A 347 -17.17 4.17 25.70
N GLY A 348 -16.04 3.46 25.75
CA GLY A 348 -16.01 2.02 26.04
C GLY A 348 -15.53 1.10 24.91
N ALA A 349 -15.23 1.63 23.72
CA ALA A 349 -14.72 0.82 22.60
C ALA A 349 -13.51 -0.04 23.01
N ASP A 350 -13.44 -1.26 22.51
CA ASP A 350 -12.31 -2.18 22.74
C ASP A 350 -11.22 -2.05 21.68
N ILE A 351 -11.63 -1.61 20.48
CA ILE A 351 -10.82 -1.47 19.28
C ILE A 351 -11.17 -0.15 18.60
N ALA A 352 -10.17 0.66 18.24
CA ALA A 352 -10.33 1.83 17.41
C ALA A 352 -9.38 1.73 16.21
N PHE A 353 -9.89 2.00 15.01
CA PHE A 353 -9.12 1.91 13.78
C PHE A 353 -9.58 2.96 12.76
N GLY A 354 -8.80 3.15 11.71
CA GLY A 354 -9.11 4.14 10.67
C GLY A 354 -7.89 4.45 9.82
N SER A 355 -8.00 5.46 8.97
CA SER A 355 -6.87 5.97 8.18
C SER A 355 -6.13 7.10 8.89
N ALA A 356 -4.80 7.09 8.86
CA ALA A 356 -3.99 8.25 9.24
C ALA A 356 -3.67 9.19 8.05
N GLN A 357 -4.33 9.01 6.89
CA GLN A 357 -4.03 9.72 5.65
C GLN A 357 -4.02 11.25 5.82
N ARG A 358 -5.06 11.81 6.45
CA ARG A 358 -5.21 13.26 6.55
C ARG A 358 -4.19 13.92 7.50
N PHE A 359 -3.32 13.15 8.15
CA PHE A 359 -2.16 13.67 8.85
C PHE A 359 -0.97 13.80 7.88
N GLY A 360 -1.15 14.69 6.90
CA GLY A 360 -0.07 15.11 6.00
C GLY A 360 0.40 14.04 4.99
N VAL A 361 -0.47 13.13 4.56
CA VAL A 361 -0.19 12.18 3.47
C VAL A 361 -1.09 12.50 2.26
N PRO A 362 -0.56 12.55 1.02
CA PRO A 362 -1.37 12.83 -0.17
C PRO A 362 -2.50 11.80 -0.40
N LEU A 363 -3.53 12.17 -1.17
CA LEU A 363 -4.65 11.28 -1.48
C LEU A 363 -4.22 10.05 -2.30
N GLY A 364 -3.34 10.25 -3.29
CA GLY A 364 -2.72 9.18 -4.06
C GLY A 364 -3.68 8.24 -4.80
N PHE A 365 -4.89 8.71 -5.13
CA PHE A 365 -5.95 7.89 -5.73
C PHE A 365 -6.24 6.59 -4.95
N GLY A 366 -6.18 6.68 -3.62
CA GLY A 366 -6.49 5.57 -2.70
C GLY A 366 -5.33 5.11 -1.84
N GLY A 367 -4.09 5.52 -2.12
CA GLY A 367 -2.96 5.17 -1.27
C GLY A 367 -1.58 5.56 -1.82
N PRO A 368 -0.52 5.19 -1.09
CA PRO A 368 -0.56 4.40 0.14
C PRO A 368 -0.85 5.26 1.39
N HIS A 369 -1.59 4.71 2.35
CA HIS A 369 -1.90 5.37 3.63
C HIS A 369 -1.76 4.39 4.79
N ALA A 370 -1.16 4.81 5.90
CA ALA A 370 -1.10 3.99 7.09
C ALA A 370 -2.45 3.95 7.80
N ALA A 371 -3.07 2.78 7.87
CA ALA A 371 -4.19 2.57 8.76
C ALA A 371 -3.71 2.36 10.19
N PHE A 372 -4.35 3.01 11.15
CA PHE A 372 -4.08 2.82 12.56
C PHE A 372 -4.99 1.74 13.15
N PHE A 373 -4.52 1.08 14.20
CA PHE A 373 -5.26 0.05 14.90
C PHE A 373 -4.84 0.00 16.37
N ALA A 374 -5.72 0.45 17.25
CA ALA A 374 -5.52 0.49 18.70
C ALA A 374 -6.52 -0.39 19.44
N VAL A 375 -6.09 -0.95 20.57
CA VAL A 375 -6.88 -1.89 21.38
C VAL A 375 -6.67 -1.70 22.87
N LYS A 376 -7.59 -2.21 23.68
CA LYS A 376 -7.38 -2.41 25.13
C LYS A 376 -6.21 -3.36 25.41
N GLU A 377 -5.50 -3.12 26.51
CA GLU A 377 -4.31 -3.88 26.95
C GLU A 377 -4.51 -5.40 26.91
N ALA A 378 -5.70 -5.88 27.31
CA ALA A 378 -6.08 -7.29 27.33
C ALA A 378 -6.00 -7.98 25.96
N HIS A 379 -5.98 -7.23 24.85
CA HIS A 379 -5.99 -7.75 23.50
C HIS A 379 -4.66 -7.65 22.76
N LYS A 380 -3.59 -7.14 23.41
CA LYS A 380 -2.27 -6.96 22.78
C LYS A 380 -1.67 -8.21 22.15
N ARG A 381 -1.97 -9.40 22.71
CA ARG A 381 -1.49 -10.69 22.19
C ARG A 381 -2.21 -11.16 20.93
N ARG A 382 -3.33 -10.52 20.58
CA ARG A 382 -4.16 -10.82 19.40
C ARG A 382 -4.06 -9.74 18.32
N MET A 383 -3.33 -8.65 18.61
CA MET A 383 -3.15 -7.53 17.69
C MET A 383 -2.52 -7.98 16.36
N PRO A 384 -3.03 -7.50 15.22
CA PRO A 384 -2.43 -7.73 13.90
C PRO A 384 -1.20 -6.85 13.69
N GLY A 385 -0.28 -7.31 12.85
CA GLY A 385 0.88 -6.53 12.43
C GLY A 385 1.94 -6.28 13.52
N ARG A 386 2.89 -5.43 13.17
CA ARG A 386 4.09 -5.13 13.96
C ARG A 386 3.75 -4.22 15.14
N LEU A 387 4.53 -4.33 16.20
CA LEU A 387 4.43 -3.48 17.39
C LEU A 387 5.84 -3.11 17.83
N VAL A 388 6.15 -1.83 17.91
CA VAL A 388 7.39 -1.35 18.51
C VAL A 388 7.25 -1.34 20.03
N GLY A 389 8.26 -1.85 20.72
CA GLY A 389 8.34 -1.83 22.18
C GLY A 389 9.67 -1.24 22.67
N VAL A 390 9.60 -0.62 23.85
CA VAL A 390 10.78 -0.18 24.59
C VAL A 390 11.42 -1.37 25.28
N SER A 391 12.74 -1.47 25.19
CA SER A 391 13.60 -2.49 25.78
C SER A 391 14.89 -1.83 26.29
N LYS A 392 15.88 -2.65 26.64
CA LYS A 392 17.25 -2.23 26.97
C LYS A 392 18.29 -2.91 26.08
N ASP A 393 19.40 -2.23 25.81
CA ASP A 393 20.59 -2.80 25.15
C ASP A 393 21.46 -3.59 26.16
N ARG A 394 22.60 -4.11 25.69
CA ARG A 394 23.57 -4.84 26.53
C ARG A 394 24.20 -4.00 27.65
N ASN A 395 24.19 -2.66 27.51
CA ASN A 395 24.75 -1.72 28.48
C ASN A 395 23.67 -1.19 29.44
N GLY A 396 22.41 -1.62 29.29
CA GLY A 396 21.28 -1.16 30.08
C GLY A 396 20.61 0.12 29.58
N ASN A 397 21.06 0.69 28.45
CA ASN A 397 20.46 1.90 27.87
C ASN A 397 19.10 1.59 27.26
N ARG A 398 18.20 2.56 27.24
CA ARG A 398 16.90 2.47 26.55
C ARG A 398 17.12 2.21 25.06
N ALA A 399 16.52 1.13 24.53
CA ALA A 399 16.57 0.76 23.13
C ALA A 399 15.21 0.28 22.62
N LEU A 400 14.93 0.45 21.34
CA LEU A 400 13.66 0.05 20.72
C LEU A 400 13.83 -1.23 19.91
N ARG A 401 12.77 -2.03 19.81
CA ARG A 401 12.70 -3.21 18.92
C ARG A 401 11.27 -3.55 18.55
N LEU A 402 11.08 -4.42 17.56
CA LEU A 402 9.80 -5.09 17.35
C LEU A 402 9.51 -6.06 18.52
N ALA A 403 8.32 -5.94 19.10
CA ALA A 403 7.87 -6.64 20.29
C ALA A 403 6.74 -7.64 19.97
N LEU A 404 6.64 -8.70 20.78
CA LEU A 404 5.62 -9.75 20.65
C LEU A 404 5.56 -10.35 19.22
N GLN A 405 6.71 -10.53 18.58
CA GLN A 405 6.82 -10.99 17.18
C GLN A 405 6.26 -12.40 16.96
N THR A 406 6.11 -13.19 18.03
CA THR A 406 5.45 -14.50 17.97
C THR A 406 4.01 -14.44 17.48
N ARG A 407 3.37 -13.27 17.42
CA ARG A 407 2.04 -13.10 16.79
C ARG A 407 2.09 -13.18 15.26
N GLU A 408 3.22 -12.84 14.66
CA GLU A 408 3.36 -12.58 13.23
C GLU A 408 3.59 -13.86 12.40
N GLN A 409 3.26 -13.77 11.11
CA GLN A 409 3.28 -14.87 10.14
C GLN A 409 4.63 -15.62 10.06
N HIS A 410 5.76 -14.91 10.22
CA HIS A 410 7.09 -15.50 10.06
C HIS A 410 7.46 -16.48 11.19
N ILE A 411 6.72 -16.45 12.31
CA ILE A 411 6.87 -17.39 13.43
C ILE A 411 5.68 -18.34 13.50
N ARG A 412 4.45 -17.82 13.47
CA ARG A 412 3.24 -18.63 13.74
C ARG A 412 2.51 -19.17 12.51
N ARG A 413 2.92 -18.80 11.29
CA ARG A 413 2.37 -19.33 10.03
C ARG A 413 0.83 -19.28 10.04
N GLU A 414 0.14 -20.39 9.80
CA GLU A 414 -1.34 -20.48 9.82
C GLU A 414 -2.00 -20.09 11.16
N LYS A 415 -1.23 -20.05 12.26
CA LYS A 415 -1.71 -19.67 13.60
C LYS A 415 -1.38 -18.21 13.96
N ALA A 416 -0.85 -17.43 13.01
CA ALA A 416 -0.59 -16.02 13.20
C ALA A 416 -1.90 -15.23 13.41
N THR A 417 -1.80 -14.03 13.97
CA THR A 417 -2.98 -13.17 14.19
C THR A 417 -3.52 -12.58 12.89
N SER A 418 -2.67 -12.47 11.87
CA SER A 418 -2.97 -11.96 10.52
C SER A 418 -1.90 -12.47 9.54
N ASN A 419 -2.18 -12.39 8.25
CA ASN A 419 -1.20 -12.65 7.19
C ASN A 419 -0.35 -11.42 6.85
N VAL A 420 -0.62 -10.24 7.44
CA VAL A 420 0.12 -9.00 7.12
C VAL A 420 1.63 -9.15 7.35
N CYS A 421 2.43 -8.65 6.39
CA CYS A 421 3.89 -8.66 6.44
C CYS A 421 4.46 -7.27 6.11
N THR A 422 4.43 -6.88 4.83
CA THR A 422 4.58 -5.47 4.43
C THR A 422 3.34 -4.73 4.90
N ALA A 423 3.51 -3.58 5.57
CA ALA A 423 2.44 -2.71 6.02
C ALA A 423 2.60 -1.33 5.36
N GLN A 424 2.54 -0.23 6.12
CA GLN A 424 2.60 1.15 5.60
C GLN A 424 3.55 2.02 6.44
N ALA A 425 4.72 1.48 6.79
CA ALA A 425 5.64 2.09 7.77
C ALA A 425 6.10 3.51 7.40
N LEU A 426 6.46 3.77 6.13
CA LEU A 426 6.86 5.11 5.68
C LEU A 426 5.76 6.15 5.93
N LEU A 427 4.51 5.77 5.66
CA LEU A 427 3.37 6.68 5.77
C LEU A 427 2.94 6.86 7.23
N ALA A 428 3.14 5.84 8.07
CA ALA A 428 2.99 5.95 9.52
C ALA A 428 4.03 6.93 10.10
N ASN A 429 5.28 6.89 9.61
CA ASN A 429 6.32 7.85 10.00
C ASN A 429 5.97 9.28 9.54
N MET A 430 5.44 9.45 8.33
CA MET A 430 4.95 10.76 7.87
C MET A 430 3.84 11.32 8.76
N ALA A 431 2.84 10.51 9.11
CA ALA A 431 1.76 10.91 10.00
C ALA A 431 2.24 11.23 11.42
N ALA A 432 3.20 10.46 11.95
CA ALA A 432 3.83 10.76 13.23
C ALA A 432 4.59 12.09 13.21
N LEU A 433 5.36 12.34 12.15
CA LEU A 433 6.10 13.60 11.99
C LEU A 433 5.16 14.80 11.78
N PHE A 434 4.01 14.60 11.14
CA PHE A 434 2.95 15.61 11.05
C PHE A 434 2.44 15.97 12.45
N ALA A 435 2.11 14.98 13.28
CA ALA A 435 1.69 15.22 14.66
C ALA A 435 2.80 15.83 15.54
N VAL A 436 4.06 15.47 15.33
CA VAL A 436 5.21 16.09 16.01
C VAL A 436 5.35 17.56 15.61
N TYR A 437 5.19 17.87 14.32
CA TYR A 437 5.32 19.23 13.80
C TYR A 437 4.19 20.15 14.28
N HIS A 438 2.94 19.70 14.21
CA HIS A 438 1.76 20.50 14.59
C HIS A 438 1.46 20.47 16.09
N GLY A 439 1.57 19.30 16.72
CA GLY A 439 1.23 19.10 18.12
C GLY A 439 -0.24 19.09 18.47
N PRO A 440 -0.57 18.94 19.76
CA PRO A 440 -1.95 18.95 20.19
C PRO A 440 -2.66 20.26 19.84
N GLU A 441 -2.01 21.41 19.98
CA GLU A 441 -2.61 22.72 19.67
C GLU A 441 -2.84 22.92 18.17
N GLY A 442 -1.82 22.66 17.35
CA GLY A 442 -1.92 22.82 15.90
C GLY A 442 -2.94 21.87 15.28
N LEU A 443 -2.97 20.62 15.71
CA LEU A 443 -3.98 19.65 15.26
C LEU A 443 -5.40 20.07 15.68
N LYS A 444 -5.56 20.57 16.92
CA LYS A 444 -6.85 21.09 17.39
C LYS A 444 -7.32 22.29 16.58
N GLU A 445 -6.42 23.20 16.20
CA GLU A 445 -6.76 24.36 15.39
C GLU A 445 -7.21 23.95 13.98
N ILE A 446 -6.50 22.99 13.37
CA ILE A 446 -6.90 22.41 12.08
C ILE A 446 -8.31 21.84 12.18
N ALA A 447 -8.59 20.97 13.18
CA ALA A 447 -9.91 20.39 13.38
C ALA A 447 -10.99 21.44 13.64
N SER A 448 -10.71 22.42 14.51
CA SER A 448 -11.66 23.50 14.86
C SER A 448 -12.01 24.36 13.66
N ARG A 449 -11.04 24.61 12.77
CA ARG A 449 -11.28 25.26 11.48
C ARG A 449 -12.22 24.43 10.59
N LEU A 450 -12.07 23.11 10.53
CA LEU A 450 -12.97 22.27 9.74
C LEU A 450 -14.40 22.26 10.29
N VAL A 451 -14.58 22.22 11.61
CA VAL A 451 -15.92 22.33 12.23
C VAL A 451 -16.61 23.64 11.84
N ARG A 452 -15.89 24.77 11.93
CA ARG A 452 -16.39 26.09 11.50
C ARG A 452 -16.77 26.10 10.03
N LEU A 453 -15.92 25.56 9.15
CA LEU A 453 -16.20 25.48 7.72
C LEU A 453 -17.42 24.62 7.40
N ALA A 454 -17.55 23.45 8.03
CA ALA A 454 -18.69 22.55 7.83
C ALA A 454 -19.99 23.21 8.29
N ARG A 455 -20.01 23.86 9.47
CA ARG A 455 -21.17 24.64 9.93
C ARG A 455 -21.48 25.81 9.00
N GLY A 456 -20.46 26.46 8.44
CA GLY A 456 -20.62 27.46 7.39
C GLY A 456 -21.30 26.88 6.14
N VAL A 457 -20.87 25.72 5.66
CA VAL A 457 -21.50 25.03 4.51
C VAL A 457 -22.94 24.63 4.83
N GLN A 458 -23.21 24.13 6.03
CA GLN A 458 -24.56 23.81 6.48
C GLN A 458 -25.46 25.06 6.49
N ALA A 459 -24.97 26.17 7.05
CA ALA A 459 -25.70 27.45 7.08
C ALA A 459 -25.97 28.00 5.67
N VAL A 460 -25.01 27.85 4.74
CA VAL A 460 -25.20 28.17 3.32
C VAL A 460 -26.32 27.33 2.70
N ALA A 461 -26.33 26.02 2.94
CA ALA A 461 -27.37 25.12 2.41
C ALA A 461 -28.76 25.52 2.95
N GLU A 462 -28.88 25.72 4.27
CA GLU A 462 -30.13 26.13 4.92
C GLU A 462 -30.61 27.50 4.42
N ALA A 463 -29.73 28.50 4.31
CA ALA A 463 -30.05 29.82 3.79
C ALA A 463 -30.42 29.80 2.29
N SER A 464 -29.99 28.77 1.56
CA SER A 464 -30.40 28.51 0.17
C SER A 464 -31.74 27.77 0.08
N GLY A 465 -32.39 27.46 1.20
CA GLY A 465 -33.65 26.70 1.24
C GLY A 465 -33.47 25.21 0.97
N LEU A 466 -32.31 24.64 1.33
CA LEU A 466 -32.04 23.21 1.30
C LEU A 466 -32.05 22.65 2.72
N GLU A 467 -32.68 21.50 2.89
CA GLU A 467 -32.62 20.76 4.15
C GLU A 467 -31.28 20.04 4.28
N THR A 468 -30.80 19.91 5.50
CA THR A 468 -29.57 19.16 5.82
C THR A 468 -29.89 18.07 6.83
N GLU A 469 -29.18 16.95 6.73
CA GLU A 469 -29.24 15.89 7.74
C GLU A 469 -28.84 16.47 9.10
N GLN A 470 -29.63 16.18 10.12
CA GLN A 470 -29.36 16.64 11.49
C GLN A 470 -28.59 15.55 12.24
N SER A 471 -27.57 15.93 13.02
CA SER A 471 -26.86 14.98 13.87
C SER A 471 -27.69 14.73 15.14
N GLY A 472 -28.07 13.47 15.41
CA GLY A 472 -28.98 13.11 16.51
C GLY A 472 -28.45 13.54 17.88
N ALA A 473 -27.14 13.43 18.09
CA ALA A 473 -26.48 13.87 19.32
C ALA A 473 -26.13 15.38 19.36
N SER A 474 -26.50 16.17 18.34
CA SER A 474 -26.37 17.63 18.36
C SER A 474 -27.70 18.28 18.76
N PRO A 475 -27.80 18.97 19.91
CA PRO A 475 -29.06 19.59 20.35
C PRO A 475 -29.60 20.67 19.39
N ASP A 476 -28.71 21.31 18.64
CA ASP A 476 -29.01 22.31 17.61
C ASP A 476 -29.16 21.69 16.19
N GLY A 477 -29.01 20.36 16.08
CA GLY A 477 -29.03 19.60 14.83
C GLY A 477 -27.87 19.89 13.88
N LYS A 478 -26.87 20.67 14.30
CA LYS A 478 -25.75 21.09 13.45
C LYS A 478 -24.68 20.02 13.30
N VAL A 479 -23.89 20.15 12.24
CA VAL A 479 -22.70 19.32 12.00
C VAL A 479 -21.68 19.49 13.12
N LEU A 480 -21.09 18.37 13.53
CA LEU A 480 -20.16 18.28 14.66
C LEU A 480 -18.70 18.05 14.24
N PHE A 481 -18.44 17.77 12.96
CA PHE A 481 -17.09 17.71 12.43
C PHE A 481 -16.95 18.33 11.04
N ASP A 482 -16.73 17.55 9.97
CA ASP A 482 -16.32 18.09 8.66
C ASP A 482 -17.26 17.76 7.50
N THR A 483 -18.31 16.97 7.72
CA THR A 483 -19.13 16.42 6.64
C THR A 483 -20.59 16.84 6.79
N VAL A 484 -21.11 17.49 5.76
CA VAL A 484 -22.51 17.95 5.67
C VAL A 484 -23.24 17.10 4.63
N VAL A 485 -24.42 16.59 4.98
CA VAL A 485 -25.32 15.91 4.04
C VAL A 485 -26.52 16.80 3.74
N ILE A 486 -26.71 17.09 2.47
CA ILE A 486 -27.79 17.91 1.93
C ILE A 486 -28.88 16.97 1.40
N LYS A 487 -30.11 17.19 1.86
CA LYS A 487 -31.32 16.51 1.38
C LYS A 487 -31.80 17.16 0.09
N ALA A 488 -31.06 16.90 -0.99
CA ALA A 488 -31.28 17.58 -2.26
C ALA A 488 -32.47 17.03 -3.06
N SER A 489 -32.91 15.79 -2.80
CA SER A 489 -34.05 15.16 -3.47
C SER A 489 -33.92 15.27 -5.01
N ASP A 490 -34.90 15.88 -5.68
CA ASP A 490 -34.96 16.10 -7.13
C ASP A 490 -33.92 17.09 -7.65
N ARG A 491 -33.32 17.91 -6.77
CA ARG A 491 -32.29 18.91 -7.13
C ARG A 491 -30.88 18.33 -7.18
N SER A 492 -30.68 17.08 -6.76
CA SER A 492 -29.37 16.44 -6.63
C SER A 492 -28.53 16.54 -7.91
N GLN A 493 -29.07 16.10 -9.04
CA GLN A 493 -28.37 16.14 -10.34
C GLN A 493 -28.00 17.56 -10.78
N LYS A 494 -28.86 18.54 -10.50
CA LYS A 494 -28.57 19.96 -10.79
C LYS A 494 -27.40 20.44 -9.93
N ILE A 495 -27.39 20.15 -8.63
CA ILE A 495 -26.29 20.53 -7.72
C ILE A 495 -24.98 19.89 -8.16
N LEU A 496 -24.96 18.59 -8.48
CA LEU A 496 -23.77 17.88 -8.92
C LEU A 496 -23.24 18.45 -10.25
N ALA A 497 -24.12 18.79 -11.20
CA ALA A 497 -23.73 19.41 -12.46
C ALA A 497 -23.13 20.81 -12.27
N GLU A 498 -23.73 21.65 -11.42
CA GLU A 498 -23.19 22.98 -11.10
C GLU A 498 -21.87 22.88 -10.32
N ALA A 499 -21.75 21.92 -9.39
CA ALA A 499 -20.51 21.64 -8.67
C ALA A 499 -19.38 21.27 -9.64
N LYS A 500 -19.65 20.36 -10.59
CA LYS A 500 -18.69 19.96 -11.61
C LYS A 500 -18.27 21.13 -12.50
N LYS A 501 -19.20 22.00 -12.92
CA LYS A 501 -18.87 23.24 -13.67
C LYS A 501 -17.98 24.18 -12.86
N ALA A 502 -18.17 24.24 -11.54
CA ALA A 502 -17.33 25.01 -10.61
C ALA A 502 -16.02 24.30 -10.24
N GLY A 503 -15.75 23.11 -10.79
CA GLY A 503 -14.55 22.32 -10.48
C GLY A 503 -14.55 21.73 -9.07
N LEU A 504 -15.71 21.41 -8.51
CA LEU A 504 -15.90 20.80 -7.18
C LEU A 504 -16.49 19.39 -7.28
N GLY A 505 -15.91 18.44 -6.57
CA GLY A 505 -16.38 17.05 -6.52
C GLY A 505 -17.13 16.78 -5.22
N PHE A 506 -18.46 16.74 -5.27
CA PHE A 506 -19.30 16.34 -4.14
C PHE A 506 -19.59 14.84 -4.17
N ARG A 507 -19.97 14.28 -3.03
CA ARG A 507 -20.40 12.88 -2.93
C ARG A 507 -21.86 12.75 -3.32
N ASP A 508 -22.16 11.89 -4.30
CA ASP A 508 -23.51 11.43 -4.58
C ASP A 508 -23.79 10.16 -3.76
N PHE A 509 -24.84 10.17 -2.94
CA PHE A 509 -25.28 8.98 -2.20
C PHE A 509 -26.19 8.05 -3.02
N GLY A 510 -26.62 8.47 -4.22
CA GLY A 510 -27.47 7.70 -5.13
C GLY A 510 -28.96 7.66 -4.75
N ASN A 511 -29.33 8.24 -3.60
CA ASN A 511 -30.71 8.33 -3.10
C ASN A 511 -31.29 9.77 -3.20
N GLY A 512 -30.57 10.68 -3.86
CA GLY A 512 -30.91 12.10 -3.91
C GLY A 512 -30.24 12.97 -2.84
N ASP A 513 -29.50 12.36 -1.89
CA ASP A 513 -28.69 13.09 -0.92
C ASP A 513 -27.29 13.39 -1.48
N ILE A 514 -26.73 14.53 -1.06
CA ILE A 514 -25.38 14.96 -1.46
C ILE A 514 -24.52 15.19 -0.22
N GLY A 515 -23.33 14.59 -0.21
CA GLY A 515 -22.33 14.82 0.84
C GLY A 515 -21.28 15.85 0.41
N ILE A 516 -20.93 16.75 1.33
CA ILE A 516 -19.83 17.70 1.19
C ILE A 516 -18.93 17.57 2.42
N SER A 517 -17.73 17.01 2.24
CA SER A 517 -16.70 16.91 3.28
C SER A 517 -15.65 17.99 3.09
N VAL A 518 -15.62 18.97 4.00
CA VAL A 518 -14.64 20.05 4.00
C VAL A 518 -13.28 19.55 4.49
N ASN A 519 -12.21 20.20 4.04
CA ASN A 519 -10.85 19.78 4.32
C ASN A 519 -9.88 20.97 4.39
N GLU A 520 -8.60 20.70 4.64
CA GLU A 520 -7.59 21.76 4.83
C GLU A 520 -7.42 22.68 3.62
N HIS A 521 -7.68 22.18 2.40
CA HIS A 521 -7.56 22.94 1.16
C HIS A 521 -8.77 23.81 0.83
N VAL A 522 -9.83 23.80 1.65
CA VAL A 522 -10.98 24.69 1.46
C VAL A 522 -10.59 26.12 1.81
N THR A 523 -10.36 26.96 0.80
CA THR A 523 -10.09 28.39 0.94
C THR A 523 -11.39 29.21 0.96
N GLU A 524 -11.29 30.53 1.18
CA GLU A 524 -12.42 31.45 1.02
C GLU A 524 -13.03 31.37 -0.38
N GLU A 525 -12.20 31.24 -1.42
CA GLU A 525 -12.65 31.08 -2.80
C GLU A 525 -13.45 29.78 -2.99
N VAL A 526 -12.93 28.65 -2.49
CA VAL A 526 -13.63 27.36 -2.55
C VAL A 526 -14.96 27.43 -1.78
N PHE A 527 -14.97 28.04 -0.60
CA PHE A 527 -16.18 28.23 0.19
C PHE A 527 -17.23 29.08 -0.55
N LYS A 528 -16.82 30.19 -1.18
CA LYS A 528 -17.71 31.02 -2.02
C LYS A 528 -18.24 30.25 -3.23
N SER A 529 -17.42 29.40 -3.86
CA SER A 529 -17.87 28.52 -4.94
C SER A 529 -18.91 27.51 -4.47
N ILE A 530 -18.75 26.91 -3.28
CA ILE A 530 -19.80 26.05 -2.68
C ILE A 530 -21.10 26.85 -2.50
N ALA A 531 -21.02 28.07 -1.96
CA ALA A 531 -22.20 28.93 -1.79
C ALA A 531 -22.86 29.31 -3.13
N ALA A 532 -22.08 29.58 -4.16
CA ALA A 532 -22.59 29.86 -5.50
C ALA A 532 -23.31 28.65 -6.11
N VAL A 533 -22.73 27.45 -5.96
CA VAL A 533 -23.33 26.20 -6.44
C VAL A 533 -24.68 25.93 -5.77
N LEU A 534 -24.72 26.02 -4.43
CA LEU A 534 -25.94 25.76 -3.67
C LEU A 534 -27.03 26.81 -3.92
N GLY A 535 -26.66 28.10 -3.98
CA GLY A 535 -27.60 29.18 -4.31
C GLY A 535 -28.15 29.11 -5.73
N SER A 536 -27.30 28.80 -6.72
CA SER A 536 -27.71 28.61 -8.14
C SER A 536 -28.70 27.44 -8.30
N ALA A 537 -28.50 26.38 -7.52
CA ALA A 537 -29.39 25.23 -7.55
C ALA A 537 -30.83 25.58 -7.13
N THR A 538 -31.01 26.52 -6.20
CA THR A 538 -32.31 26.94 -5.67
C THR A 538 -32.82 28.29 -6.18
N GLY A 539 -32.00 29.03 -6.94
CA GLY A 539 -32.34 30.37 -7.44
C GLY A 539 -32.20 31.47 -6.38
N THR A 540 -31.51 31.21 -5.27
CA THR A 540 -31.28 32.17 -4.18
C THR A 540 -30.05 33.04 -4.47
N GLN A 541 -30.11 34.33 -4.12
CA GLN A 541 -29.01 35.26 -4.37
C GLN A 541 -27.79 34.96 -3.48
N THR A 542 -26.66 34.59 -4.11
CA THR A 542 -25.44 34.09 -3.46
C THR A 542 -24.86 35.02 -2.39
N ALA A 543 -24.87 36.34 -2.63
CA ALA A 543 -24.30 37.33 -1.71
C ALA A 543 -25.06 37.37 -0.37
N GLU A 544 -26.37 37.17 -0.39
CA GLU A 544 -27.21 37.16 0.80
C GLU A 544 -27.00 35.87 1.62
N VAL A 545 -26.90 34.72 0.93
CA VAL A 545 -26.64 33.40 1.53
C VAL A 545 -25.28 33.37 2.22
N ALA A 546 -24.22 33.83 1.54
CA ALA A 546 -22.86 33.82 2.08
C ALA A 546 -22.72 34.73 3.31
N SER A 547 -23.35 35.91 3.29
CA SER A 547 -23.33 36.87 4.41
C SER A 547 -23.93 36.27 5.69
N LYS A 548 -25.06 35.56 5.59
CA LYS A 548 -25.71 34.90 6.73
C LYS A 548 -24.87 33.74 7.30
N ALA A 549 -24.06 33.08 6.47
CA ALA A 549 -23.23 31.94 6.88
C ALA A 549 -21.90 32.33 7.56
N TYR A 550 -21.40 33.55 7.35
CA TYR A 550 -20.11 33.98 7.94
C TYR A 550 -20.10 33.99 9.47
N GLY A 551 -21.25 34.16 10.12
CA GLY A 551 -21.34 34.09 11.58
C GLY A 551 -20.91 32.74 12.15
N ALA A 552 -21.13 31.63 11.43
CA ALA A 552 -20.68 30.30 11.84
C ALA A 552 -19.15 30.13 11.75
N LEU A 553 -18.47 30.92 10.90
CA LEU A 553 -17.02 30.85 10.72
C LEU A 553 -16.23 31.50 11.86
N THR A 554 -16.88 32.31 12.70
CA THR A 554 -16.24 33.07 13.78
C THR A 554 -16.55 32.55 15.18
N GLN A 555 -17.40 31.53 15.31
CA GLN A 555 -17.81 30.95 16.60
C GLN A 555 -16.67 30.15 17.25
N ASP A 556 -16.65 30.14 18.59
CA ASP A 556 -15.68 29.36 19.36
C ASP A 556 -16.06 27.87 19.36
N ILE A 557 -15.10 26.98 19.14
CA ILE A 557 -15.33 25.53 19.06
C ILE A 557 -16.01 24.96 20.32
N THR A 558 -15.79 25.58 21.49
CA THR A 558 -16.42 25.18 22.75
C THR A 558 -17.92 25.42 22.78
N GLU A 559 -18.42 26.39 22.00
CA GLU A 559 -19.84 26.68 21.79
C GLU A 559 -20.44 25.81 20.68
N LEU A 560 -19.60 25.32 19.75
CA LEU A 560 -20.01 24.49 18.61
C LEU A 560 -20.18 23.00 18.94
N LEU A 561 -19.61 22.51 20.04
CA LEU A 561 -19.63 21.09 20.37
C LEU A 561 -20.37 20.85 21.69
N PRO A 562 -21.36 19.92 21.73
CA PRO A 562 -22.02 19.53 22.96
C PRO A 562 -21.03 19.06 24.01
N ALA A 563 -21.23 19.45 25.27
CA ALA A 563 -20.29 19.13 26.35
C ALA A 563 -20.05 17.63 26.54
N THR A 564 -21.04 16.79 26.22
CA THR A 564 -20.97 15.32 26.29
C THR A 564 -20.09 14.69 25.21
N LEU A 565 -19.98 15.32 24.05
CA LEU A 565 -19.23 14.82 22.89
C LEU A 565 -17.90 15.56 22.69
N ARG A 566 -17.69 16.66 23.42
CA ARG A 566 -16.48 17.47 23.34
C ARG A 566 -15.37 16.86 24.17
N ARG A 567 -14.24 16.57 23.54
CA ARG A 567 -13.05 16.04 24.20
C ARG A 567 -12.62 16.91 25.39
N GLN A 568 -12.45 16.28 26.56
CA GLN A 568 -11.88 16.91 27.76
C GLN A 568 -10.47 16.39 28.09
N SER A 569 -10.12 15.20 27.61
CA SER A 569 -8.81 14.60 27.87
C SER A 569 -7.68 15.27 27.08
N ALA A 570 -6.52 15.40 27.72
CA ALA A 570 -5.28 15.80 27.05
C ALA A 570 -4.73 14.67 26.16
N TYR A 571 -3.96 15.05 25.14
CA TYR A 571 -3.30 14.13 24.21
C TYR A 571 -1.97 14.73 23.74
N LEU A 572 -1.06 13.87 23.24
CA LEU A 572 0.24 14.27 22.73
C LEU A 572 1.06 15.08 23.75
N THR A 573 0.97 14.69 25.02
CA THR A 573 1.64 15.39 26.13
C THR A 573 3.13 15.04 26.24
N HIS A 574 3.57 13.96 25.58
CA HIS A 574 4.97 13.58 25.55
C HIS A 574 5.83 14.70 24.90
N PRO A 575 7.03 15.01 25.43
CA PRO A 575 7.86 16.12 24.92
C PRO A 575 8.13 16.09 23.41
N VAL A 576 8.23 14.90 22.81
CA VAL A 576 8.46 14.77 21.36
C VAL A 576 7.42 15.53 20.53
N PHE A 577 6.17 15.58 20.99
CA PHE A 577 5.10 16.31 20.30
C PHE A 577 5.01 17.76 20.74
N ASN A 578 6.03 18.33 21.39
CA ASN A 578 6.01 19.69 21.94
C ASN A 578 7.34 20.45 21.75
N THR A 579 8.41 19.78 21.27
CA THR A 579 9.76 20.36 21.16
C THR A 579 10.25 20.59 19.73
N HIS A 580 9.48 20.22 18.70
CA HIS A 580 9.93 20.24 17.29
C HIS A 580 8.97 21.00 16.38
N ARG A 581 8.63 22.23 16.77
CA ARG A 581 7.57 23.05 16.13
C ARG A 581 8.07 23.93 15.00
N SER A 582 9.30 24.44 15.10
CA SER A 582 9.88 25.20 14.01
C SER A 582 10.36 24.28 12.90
N GLU A 583 10.37 24.77 11.66
CA GLU A 583 10.87 23.99 10.51
C GLU A 583 12.33 23.54 10.72
N THR A 584 13.15 24.35 11.38
CA THR A 584 14.54 23.98 11.72
C THR A 584 14.62 22.86 12.75
N GLU A 585 13.77 22.85 13.78
CA GLU A 585 13.79 21.80 14.80
C GLU A 585 13.28 20.48 14.26
N ILE A 586 12.19 20.47 13.49
CA ILE A 586 11.69 19.25 12.88
C ILE A 586 12.68 18.70 11.85
N LEU A 587 13.33 19.55 11.06
CA LEU A 587 14.39 19.14 10.13
C LEU A 587 15.54 18.45 10.88
N ARG A 588 15.99 19.02 11.99
CA ARG A 588 17.03 18.42 12.84
C ARG A 588 16.57 17.10 13.45
N TYR A 589 15.31 17.00 13.88
CA TYR A 589 14.76 15.76 14.42
C TYR A 589 14.68 14.66 13.35
N ILE A 590 14.18 14.97 12.16
CA ILE A 590 14.16 14.06 11.01
C ILE A 590 15.57 13.56 10.70
N HIS A 591 16.55 14.48 10.62
CA HIS A 591 17.95 14.11 10.35
C HIS A 591 18.54 13.26 11.49
N TYR A 592 18.25 13.59 12.74
CA TYR A 592 18.70 12.83 13.90
C TYR A 592 18.18 11.38 13.86
N LEU A 593 16.90 11.17 13.56
CA LEU A 593 16.36 9.82 13.37
C LEU A 593 17.02 9.12 12.19
N GLN A 594 17.10 9.79 11.04
CA GLN A 594 17.73 9.25 9.82
C GLN A 594 19.17 8.78 10.06
N SER A 595 19.95 9.51 10.86
CA SER A 595 21.35 9.19 11.17
C SER A 595 21.55 7.87 11.94
N LYS A 596 20.49 7.30 12.51
CA LYS A 596 20.52 6.05 13.27
C LYS A 596 20.22 4.81 12.41
N ASP A 597 19.87 5.02 11.14
CA ASP A 597 19.31 3.98 10.28
C ASP A 597 20.23 3.66 9.10
N LEU A 598 20.58 2.38 8.96
CA LEU A 598 21.24 1.88 7.76
C LEU A 598 20.18 1.70 6.64
N SER A 599 20.50 2.22 5.46
CA SER A 599 19.66 2.22 4.26
C SER A 599 20.53 2.09 2.99
N LEU A 600 19.93 2.02 1.80
CA LEU A 600 20.68 1.77 0.55
C LEU A 600 21.60 2.94 0.14
N VAL A 601 21.47 4.11 0.76
CA VAL A 601 22.42 5.21 0.57
C VAL A 601 23.80 4.92 1.21
N HIS A 602 23.88 3.91 2.07
CA HIS A 602 25.10 3.54 2.80
C HIS A 602 25.81 2.33 2.18
N SER A 603 25.08 1.23 1.97
CA SER A 603 25.64 -0.03 1.50
C SER A 603 24.56 -0.96 0.91
N MET A 604 25.00 -2.07 0.32
CA MET A 604 24.12 -3.21 0.03
C MET A 604 23.43 -3.70 1.31
N ILE A 605 22.15 -4.04 1.21
CA ILE A 605 21.36 -4.71 2.25
C ILE A 605 20.90 -6.07 1.67
N PRO A 606 21.69 -7.15 1.82
CA PRO A 606 21.45 -8.40 1.10
C PRO A 606 20.39 -9.29 1.78
N LEU A 607 19.18 -8.75 1.98
CA LEU A 607 18.06 -9.49 2.58
C LEU A 607 17.44 -10.43 1.54
N GLY A 608 17.63 -11.74 1.74
CA GLY A 608 16.96 -12.79 0.95
C GLY A 608 15.44 -12.60 0.95
N SER A 609 14.79 -12.96 -0.17
CA SER A 609 13.34 -12.78 -0.40
C SER A 609 12.84 -11.32 -0.38
N CYS A 610 13.72 -10.31 -0.24
CA CYS A 610 13.33 -8.89 -0.18
C CYS A 610 13.70 -8.11 -1.45
N THR A 611 14.67 -8.58 -2.24
CA THR A 611 15.12 -7.91 -3.49
C THR A 611 15.41 -6.43 -3.28
N MET A 612 16.42 -6.12 -2.45
CA MET A 612 16.84 -4.74 -2.15
C MET A 612 17.58 -4.12 -3.35
N LYS A 613 16.86 -3.86 -4.44
CA LYS A 613 17.36 -3.25 -5.67
C LYS A 613 17.30 -1.72 -5.63
N LEU A 614 17.79 -1.07 -6.69
CA LEU A 614 17.66 0.37 -6.88
C LEU A 614 16.18 0.79 -6.90
N ASN A 615 15.87 1.85 -6.17
CA ASN A 615 14.68 2.67 -6.35
C ASN A 615 15.11 3.93 -7.11
N GLY A 616 14.84 3.98 -8.42
CA GLY A 616 15.38 5.01 -9.30
C GLY A 616 14.86 6.41 -8.95
N ALA A 617 15.73 7.43 -8.99
CA ALA A 617 15.32 8.80 -8.68
C ALA A 617 14.22 9.30 -9.65
N THR A 618 14.33 8.95 -10.93
CA THR A 618 13.30 9.22 -11.94
C THR A 618 11.97 8.55 -11.59
N GLU A 619 12.00 7.29 -11.13
CA GLU A 619 10.80 6.55 -10.72
C GLU A 619 10.13 7.22 -9.50
N MET A 620 10.95 7.58 -8.50
CA MET A 620 10.50 8.19 -7.26
C MET A 620 9.98 9.62 -7.43
N ALA A 621 10.50 10.39 -8.37
CA ALA A 621 10.03 11.75 -8.64
C ALA A 621 8.57 11.82 -9.14
N LEU A 622 8.02 10.70 -9.64
CA LEU A 622 6.67 10.65 -10.21
C LEU A 622 5.58 10.61 -9.14
N ILE A 623 5.87 10.07 -7.96
CA ILE A 623 4.83 9.78 -6.94
C ILE A 623 4.22 11.04 -6.32
N THR A 624 4.93 12.18 -6.42
CA THR A 624 4.48 13.45 -5.85
C THR A 624 3.90 14.40 -6.89
N LEU A 625 3.84 14.01 -8.17
CA LEU A 625 3.24 14.83 -9.23
C LEU A 625 1.76 15.12 -8.93
N PRO A 626 1.33 16.39 -9.01
CA PRO A 626 -0.09 16.74 -9.04
C PRO A 626 -0.80 15.98 -10.16
N GLY A 627 -2.06 15.57 -9.94
CA GLY A 627 -2.78 14.70 -10.87
C GLY A 627 -2.52 13.20 -10.69
N PHE A 628 -1.49 12.82 -9.92
CA PHE A 628 -1.40 11.50 -9.29
C PHE A 628 -1.61 11.61 -7.77
N SER A 629 -0.82 12.43 -7.09
CA SER A 629 -0.84 12.54 -5.62
C SER A 629 -2.12 13.19 -5.06
N THR A 630 -2.84 13.97 -5.87
CA THR A 630 -3.96 14.83 -5.44
C THR A 630 -5.34 14.27 -5.78
N ILE A 631 -5.43 13.14 -6.48
CA ILE A 631 -6.71 12.61 -6.96
C ILE A 631 -7.39 11.80 -5.87
N HIS A 632 -8.71 11.97 -5.74
CA HIS A 632 -9.54 11.23 -4.79
C HIS A 632 -9.92 9.85 -5.37
N PRO A 633 -9.87 8.75 -4.60
CA PRO A 633 -10.13 7.39 -5.10
C PRO A 633 -11.54 7.17 -5.66
N HIS A 634 -12.51 7.99 -5.26
CA HIS A 634 -13.89 7.93 -5.75
C HIS A 634 -14.19 8.93 -6.87
N THR A 635 -13.18 9.61 -7.42
CA THR A 635 -13.35 10.36 -8.66
C THR A 635 -13.64 9.38 -9.82
N PRO A 636 -14.65 9.64 -10.66
CA PRO A 636 -15.00 8.73 -11.76
C PRO A 636 -13.84 8.50 -12.73
N ALA A 637 -13.66 7.25 -13.19
CA ALA A 637 -12.58 6.88 -14.11
C ALA A 637 -12.64 7.64 -15.46
N SER A 638 -13.84 8.05 -15.89
CA SER A 638 -14.03 8.88 -17.10
C SER A 638 -13.41 10.27 -16.98
N GLU A 639 -13.08 10.71 -15.76
CA GLU A 639 -12.42 11.99 -15.48
C GLU A 639 -10.90 11.83 -15.24
N LEU A 640 -10.39 10.60 -15.30
CA LEU A 640 -9.00 10.27 -14.96
C LEU A 640 -8.26 9.53 -16.09
N PRO A 641 -8.22 10.07 -17.32
CA PRO A 641 -7.62 9.40 -18.47
C PRO A 641 -6.14 9.04 -18.26
N GLY A 642 -5.40 9.82 -17.47
CA GLY A 642 -4.00 9.54 -17.16
C GLY A 642 -3.82 8.33 -16.24
N TYR A 643 -4.68 8.16 -15.23
CA TYR A 643 -4.65 6.96 -14.39
C TYR A 643 -5.10 5.73 -15.17
N THR A 644 -6.14 5.86 -16.01
CA THR A 644 -6.60 4.77 -16.88
C THR A 644 -5.47 4.28 -17.78
N ALA A 645 -4.78 5.19 -18.49
CA ALA A 645 -3.65 4.84 -19.34
C ALA A 645 -2.49 4.17 -18.58
N LEU A 646 -2.17 4.67 -17.37
CA LEU A 646 -1.14 4.07 -16.51
C LEU A 646 -1.51 2.65 -16.07
N ILE A 647 -2.75 2.44 -15.63
CA ILE A 647 -3.25 1.15 -15.13
C ILE A 647 -3.30 0.12 -16.26
N GLU A 648 -3.81 0.50 -17.43
CA GLU A 648 -3.85 -0.36 -18.62
C GLU A 648 -2.43 -0.73 -19.07
N SER A 649 -1.54 0.27 -19.16
CA SER A 649 -0.14 0.04 -19.55
C SER A 649 0.58 -0.91 -18.60
N LEU A 650 0.41 -0.73 -17.29
CA LEU A 650 1.01 -1.64 -16.30
C LEU A 650 0.39 -3.03 -16.40
N SER A 651 -0.93 -3.13 -16.48
CA SER A 651 -1.63 -4.42 -16.53
C SER A 651 -1.23 -5.24 -17.76
N ASP A 652 -1.09 -4.60 -18.92
CA ASP A 652 -0.64 -5.26 -20.15
C ASP A 652 0.80 -5.78 -20.04
N GLN A 653 1.70 -4.99 -19.44
CA GLN A 653 3.09 -5.43 -19.20
C GLN A 653 3.14 -6.60 -18.21
N LEU A 654 2.31 -6.58 -17.16
CA LEU A 654 2.25 -7.67 -16.18
C LEU A 654 1.69 -8.97 -16.78
N LYS A 655 0.66 -8.89 -17.64
CA LYS A 655 0.17 -10.04 -18.44
C LYS A 655 1.29 -10.61 -19.30
N GLY A 656 2.03 -9.73 -19.99
CA GLY A 656 3.20 -10.10 -20.79
C GLY A 656 4.27 -10.81 -19.97
N ILE A 657 4.66 -10.27 -18.81
CA ILE A 657 5.68 -10.88 -17.93
C ILE A 657 5.22 -12.26 -17.42
N THR A 658 3.95 -12.39 -17.06
CA THR A 658 3.44 -13.59 -16.37
C THR A 658 2.87 -14.65 -17.30
N SER A 659 2.60 -14.33 -18.57
CA SER A 659 1.84 -15.19 -19.50
C SER A 659 0.45 -15.53 -18.96
N MET A 660 -0.25 -14.52 -18.44
CA MET A 660 -1.59 -14.62 -17.87
C MET A 660 -2.54 -13.64 -18.54
N ASP A 661 -3.84 -13.83 -18.34
CA ASP A 661 -4.88 -13.27 -19.21
C ASP A 661 -5.55 -12.03 -18.60
N ALA A 662 -5.59 -11.92 -17.27
CA ALA A 662 -6.16 -10.79 -16.55
C ALA A 662 -5.32 -10.38 -15.33
N VAL A 663 -5.45 -9.12 -14.90
CA VAL A 663 -4.73 -8.53 -13.77
C VAL A 663 -5.69 -7.77 -12.87
N SER A 664 -5.54 -7.93 -11.55
CA SER A 664 -6.10 -7.01 -10.57
C SER A 664 -4.98 -6.32 -9.79
N LEU A 665 -4.97 -4.99 -9.82
CA LEU A 665 -4.04 -4.14 -9.08
C LEU A 665 -4.52 -3.79 -7.67
N GLN A 666 -5.73 -4.21 -7.29
CA GLN A 666 -6.37 -3.86 -6.02
C GLN A 666 -5.57 -4.31 -4.77
N PRO A 667 -4.94 -5.50 -4.72
CA PRO A 667 -4.25 -5.93 -3.51
C PRO A 667 -3.01 -5.06 -3.22
N ASN A 668 -3.00 -4.40 -2.07
CA ASN A 668 -1.97 -3.45 -1.63
C ASN A 668 -0.84 -4.06 -0.79
N SER A 669 -0.64 -5.38 -0.88
CA SER A 669 0.55 -6.08 -0.38
C SER A 669 0.63 -7.48 -0.97
N GLY A 670 1.80 -8.13 -0.92
CA GLY A 670 1.93 -9.51 -1.39
C GLY A 670 0.99 -10.49 -0.66
N ALA A 671 0.87 -10.35 0.66
CA ALA A 671 -0.06 -11.16 1.47
C ALA A 671 -1.54 -10.92 1.09
N GLN A 672 -1.90 -9.69 0.71
CA GLN A 672 -3.25 -9.43 0.16
C GLN A 672 -3.41 -10.04 -1.23
N GLY A 673 -2.36 -10.08 -2.06
CA GLY A 673 -2.36 -10.79 -3.33
C GLY A 673 -2.54 -12.31 -3.16
N GLU A 674 -1.92 -12.91 -2.14
CA GLU A 674 -2.18 -14.30 -1.75
C GLU A 674 -3.64 -14.52 -1.37
N PHE A 675 -4.16 -13.72 -0.44
CA PHE A 675 -5.56 -13.84 -0.05
C PHE A 675 -6.52 -13.65 -1.24
N ALA A 676 -6.31 -12.64 -2.08
CA ALA A 676 -7.14 -12.37 -3.25
C ALA A 676 -7.09 -13.50 -4.28
N GLY A 677 -5.91 -14.04 -4.57
CA GLY A 677 -5.76 -15.16 -5.50
C GLY A 677 -6.41 -16.44 -4.98
N LEU A 678 -6.28 -16.76 -3.68
CA LEU A 678 -6.96 -17.90 -3.07
C LEU A 678 -8.48 -17.71 -3.01
N GLN A 679 -8.97 -16.48 -2.82
CA GLN A 679 -10.39 -16.18 -2.91
C GLN A 679 -10.93 -16.34 -4.34
N ALA A 680 -10.16 -15.93 -5.35
CA ALA A 680 -10.53 -16.16 -6.76
C ALA A 680 -10.61 -17.67 -7.06
N ILE A 681 -9.62 -18.47 -6.62
CA ILE A 681 -9.66 -19.94 -6.70
C ILE A 681 -10.89 -20.49 -5.99
N ARG A 682 -11.15 -20.06 -4.74
CA ARG A 682 -12.27 -20.57 -3.95
C ARG A 682 -13.61 -20.27 -4.62
N LYS A 683 -13.83 -19.04 -5.11
CA LYS A 683 -15.04 -18.66 -5.85
C LYS A 683 -15.19 -19.45 -7.14
N HIS A 684 -14.09 -19.66 -7.88
CA HIS A 684 -14.09 -20.51 -9.06
C HIS A 684 -14.53 -21.93 -8.72
N LEU A 685 -13.93 -22.56 -7.70
CA LEU A 685 -14.29 -23.92 -7.28
C LEU A 685 -15.74 -24.00 -6.81
N LEU A 686 -16.22 -23.05 -6.02
CA LEU A 686 -17.62 -22.98 -5.56
C LEU A 686 -18.62 -22.87 -6.73
N SER A 687 -18.20 -22.31 -7.88
CA SER A 687 -19.02 -22.27 -9.09
C SER A 687 -19.12 -23.61 -9.81
N LYS A 688 -18.29 -24.61 -9.46
CA LYS A 688 -18.25 -25.93 -10.09
C LYS A 688 -19.02 -26.99 -9.28
N PRO A 689 -19.60 -28.01 -9.94
CA PRO A 689 -20.20 -29.15 -9.25
C PRO A 689 -19.20 -29.82 -8.30
N GLY A 690 -19.63 -30.09 -7.06
CA GLY A 690 -18.79 -30.72 -6.03
C GLY A 690 -17.72 -29.81 -5.39
N GLY A 691 -17.57 -28.56 -5.84
CA GLY A 691 -16.52 -27.67 -5.35
C GLY A 691 -16.67 -27.18 -3.91
N GLN A 692 -17.82 -27.36 -3.27
CA GLN A 692 -18.04 -26.98 -1.86
C GLN A 692 -17.09 -27.68 -0.88
N LYS A 693 -16.62 -28.88 -1.21
CA LYS A 693 -15.71 -29.66 -0.37
C LYS A 693 -14.23 -29.38 -0.64
N ARG A 694 -13.91 -28.59 -1.67
CA ARG A 694 -12.55 -28.35 -2.14
C ARG A 694 -11.86 -27.21 -1.40
N ASP A 695 -11.51 -27.45 -0.14
CA ASP A 695 -10.89 -26.48 0.76
C ASP A 695 -9.46 -26.85 1.21
N ILE A 696 -8.89 -27.96 0.74
CA ILE A 696 -7.49 -28.33 1.05
C ILE A 696 -6.54 -27.46 0.23
N CYS A 697 -5.61 -26.81 0.93
CA CYS A 697 -4.50 -26.07 0.33
C CYS A 697 -3.17 -26.76 0.67
N LEU A 698 -2.52 -27.31 -0.35
CA LEU A 698 -1.21 -27.95 -0.23
C LEU A 698 -0.12 -26.86 -0.21
N ILE A 699 0.76 -26.86 0.79
CA ILE A 699 1.79 -25.82 0.96
C ILE A 699 3.12 -26.46 1.35
N PRO A 700 4.20 -26.29 0.57
CA PRO A 700 5.53 -26.75 0.96
C PRO A 700 5.99 -26.18 2.31
N VAL A 701 6.71 -26.98 3.10
CA VAL A 701 7.27 -26.52 4.40
C VAL A 701 8.26 -25.36 4.23
N SER A 702 8.85 -25.22 3.04
CA SER A 702 9.73 -24.11 2.68
C SER A 702 8.97 -22.80 2.43
N ALA A 703 7.67 -22.84 2.12
CA ALA A 703 6.91 -21.64 1.75
C ALA A 703 6.97 -20.55 2.84
N HIS A 704 6.90 -19.29 2.40
CA HIS A 704 6.88 -18.14 3.29
C HIS A 704 5.70 -18.23 4.27
N GLY A 705 5.82 -17.61 5.45
CA GLY A 705 4.82 -17.73 6.51
C GLY A 705 3.47 -17.08 6.17
N THR A 706 3.44 -16.19 5.17
CA THR A 706 2.22 -15.58 4.65
C THR A 706 1.33 -16.61 3.94
N ASN A 707 1.89 -17.54 3.16
CA ASN A 707 1.12 -18.52 2.39
C ASN A 707 0.13 -19.31 3.28
N PRO A 708 0.56 -19.99 4.36
CA PRO A 708 -0.36 -20.70 5.24
C PRO A 708 -1.29 -19.77 6.04
N ALA A 709 -0.86 -18.55 6.37
CA ALA A 709 -1.72 -17.56 7.02
C ALA A 709 -2.86 -17.09 6.08
N SER A 710 -2.53 -16.79 4.82
CA SER A 710 -3.45 -16.39 3.75
C SER A 710 -4.42 -17.51 3.41
N ALA A 711 -3.96 -18.77 3.35
CA ALA A 711 -4.81 -19.93 3.14
C ALA A 711 -5.81 -20.14 4.28
N ALA A 712 -5.35 -20.09 5.54
CA ALA A 712 -6.24 -20.17 6.70
C ALA A 712 -7.26 -19.02 6.71
N MET A 713 -6.82 -17.81 6.38
CA MET A 713 -7.65 -16.62 6.27
C MET A 713 -8.67 -16.70 5.13
N ALA A 714 -8.35 -17.38 4.03
CA ALA A 714 -9.28 -17.67 2.93
C ALA A 714 -10.23 -18.85 3.25
N GLY A 715 -10.14 -19.43 4.45
CA GLY A 715 -10.98 -20.56 4.89
C GLY A 715 -10.54 -21.92 4.35
N MET A 716 -9.29 -22.06 3.92
CA MET A 716 -8.72 -23.32 3.44
C MET A 716 -7.99 -24.08 4.56
N ARG A 717 -8.07 -25.40 4.55
CA ARG A 717 -7.32 -26.31 5.43
C ARG A 717 -5.92 -26.54 4.85
N VAL A 718 -4.90 -26.07 5.58
CA VAL A 718 -3.50 -26.20 5.17
C VAL A 718 -3.00 -27.63 5.40
N VAL A 719 -2.44 -28.24 4.34
CA VAL A 719 -1.74 -29.52 4.41
C VAL A 719 -0.29 -29.30 3.96
N PRO A 720 0.71 -29.50 4.85
CA PRO A 720 2.10 -29.25 4.49
C PRO A 720 2.62 -30.28 3.48
N ILE A 721 3.48 -29.88 2.55
CA ILE A 721 4.23 -30.77 1.63
C ILE A 721 5.70 -30.78 2.04
N LYS A 722 6.34 -31.95 2.03
CA LYS A 722 7.75 -32.09 2.39
C LYS A 722 8.66 -31.48 1.32
N CYS A 723 9.87 -31.14 1.76
CA CYS A 723 10.99 -30.84 0.89
C CYS A 723 12.12 -31.80 1.22
N ASP A 724 12.91 -32.17 0.22
CA ASP A 724 14.14 -32.94 0.41
C ASP A 724 15.11 -32.16 1.28
N GLN A 725 15.66 -32.80 2.31
CA GLN A 725 16.50 -32.13 3.30
C GLN A 725 17.90 -31.79 2.80
N LYS A 726 18.36 -32.44 1.72
CA LYS A 726 19.71 -32.23 1.16
C LYS A 726 19.69 -31.20 0.05
N THR A 727 18.76 -31.31 -0.88
CA THR A 727 18.66 -30.42 -2.05
C THR A 727 17.76 -29.22 -1.79
N GLY A 728 16.84 -29.33 -0.83
CA GLY A 728 15.80 -28.33 -0.60
C GLY A 728 14.62 -28.47 -1.56
N ASN A 729 14.66 -29.42 -2.49
CA ASN A 729 13.67 -29.56 -3.55
C ASN A 729 12.30 -30.02 -3.02
N LEU A 730 11.24 -29.77 -3.77
CA LEU A 730 9.90 -30.27 -3.50
C LEU A 730 9.86 -31.81 -3.56
N ASP A 731 9.30 -32.44 -2.53
CA ASP A 731 9.07 -33.89 -2.50
C ASP A 731 7.83 -34.23 -3.35
N ILE A 732 8.07 -34.64 -4.60
CA ILE A 732 7.00 -34.97 -5.57
C ILE A 732 6.21 -36.22 -5.15
N GLU A 733 6.84 -37.18 -4.48
CA GLU A 733 6.15 -38.39 -4.02
C GLU A 733 5.17 -38.07 -2.89
N ASP A 734 5.59 -37.24 -1.94
CA ASP A 734 4.72 -36.74 -0.87
C ASP A 734 3.58 -35.86 -1.42
N LEU A 735 3.87 -35.04 -2.45
CA LEU A 735 2.84 -34.27 -3.16
C LEU A 735 1.80 -35.19 -3.80
N GLU A 736 2.24 -36.20 -4.57
CA GLU A 736 1.35 -37.15 -5.24
C GLU A 736 0.49 -37.94 -4.25
N ALA A 737 1.11 -38.43 -3.17
CA ALA A 737 0.40 -39.13 -2.11
C ALA A 737 -0.70 -38.27 -1.49
N LYS A 738 -0.46 -36.97 -1.29
CA LYS A 738 -1.43 -36.02 -0.72
C LYS A 738 -2.49 -35.58 -1.72
N CYS A 739 -2.15 -35.39 -2.98
CA CYS A 739 -3.12 -35.16 -4.05
C CYS A 739 -4.11 -36.33 -4.15
N LYS A 740 -3.61 -37.57 -4.14
CA LYS A 740 -4.45 -38.77 -4.14
C LYS A 740 -5.32 -38.89 -2.89
N LYS A 741 -4.74 -38.65 -1.71
CA LYS A 741 -5.45 -38.71 -0.43
C LYS A 741 -6.59 -37.68 -0.34
N HIS A 742 -6.38 -36.49 -0.89
CA HIS A 742 -7.33 -35.37 -0.79
C HIS A 742 -8.04 -35.07 -2.11
N ALA A 743 -8.13 -36.02 -3.06
CA ALA A 743 -8.61 -35.78 -4.42
C ALA A 743 -10.00 -35.10 -4.51
N GLU A 744 -10.92 -35.43 -3.61
CA GLU A 744 -12.26 -34.84 -3.55
C GLU A 744 -12.31 -33.47 -2.83
N GLU A 745 -11.27 -33.16 -2.04
CA GLU A 745 -11.19 -31.97 -1.19
C GLU A 745 -10.08 -30.99 -1.64
N LEU A 746 -9.28 -31.36 -2.65
CA LEU A 746 -8.15 -30.57 -3.13
C LEU A 746 -8.65 -29.29 -3.81
N GLY A 747 -8.35 -28.15 -3.18
CA GLY A 747 -8.69 -26.83 -3.71
C GLY A 747 -7.50 -26.15 -4.36
N ALA A 748 -6.36 -26.07 -3.67
CA ALA A 748 -5.20 -25.31 -4.15
C ALA A 748 -3.85 -25.96 -3.80
N PHE A 749 -2.82 -25.58 -4.54
CA PHE A 749 -1.41 -25.77 -4.22
C PHE A 749 -0.70 -24.43 -4.29
N MET A 750 -0.06 -24.00 -3.21
CA MET A 750 0.75 -22.78 -3.20
C MET A 750 2.22 -23.14 -3.33
N VAL A 751 2.87 -22.65 -4.39
CA VAL A 751 4.30 -22.86 -4.66
C VAL A 751 5.02 -21.54 -4.86
N THR A 752 6.24 -21.42 -4.35
CA THR A 752 7.13 -20.29 -4.65
C THR A 752 8.15 -20.76 -5.68
N TYR A 753 8.32 -20.02 -6.77
CA TYR A 753 9.31 -20.36 -7.79
C TYR A 753 10.21 -19.16 -8.14
N PRO A 754 11.55 -19.32 -8.20
CA PRO A 754 12.30 -20.39 -7.52
C PRO A 754 11.94 -20.45 -6.02
N SER A 755 12.26 -21.56 -5.37
CA SER A 755 11.85 -21.80 -3.97
C SER A 755 12.42 -20.76 -3.02
N THR A 756 11.91 -20.72 -1.79
CA THR A 756 12.42 -19.81 -0.74
C THR A 756 13.86 -20.13 -0.31
N TYR A 757 14.39 -21.29 -0.69
CA TYR A 757 15.80 -21.64 -0.54
C TYR A 757 16.69 -21.06 -1.65
N GLY A 758 16.11 -20.43 -2.67
CA GLY A 758 16.85 -19.84 -3.80
C GLY A 758 17.22 -20.86 -4.86
N VAL A 759 16.49 -21.97 -4.97
CA VAL A 759 16.75 -23.08 -5.91
C VAL A 759 15.64 -23.18 -6.94
N TYR A 760 16.01 -23.43 -8.20
CA TYR A 760 15.06 -23.78 -9.26
C TYR A 760 14.69 -25.26 -9.17
N GLU A 761 13.44 -25.51 -8.80
CA GLU A 761 12.85 -26.85 -8.69
C GLU A 761 12.74 -27.52 -10.08
N PRO A 762 13.47 -28.62 -10.37
CA PRO A 762 13.47 -29.23 -11.70
C PRO A 762 12.12 -29.84 -12.12
N ALA A 763 11.23 -30.12 -11.15
CA ALA A 763 9.95 -30.80 -11.38
C ALA A 763 8.73 -29.90 -11.18
N VAL A 764 8.89 -28.56 -11.24
CA VAL A 764 7.79 -27.62 -10.96
C VAL A 764 6.61 -27.79 -11.92
N LYS A 765 6.85 -27.99 -13.22
CA LYS A 765 5.78 -28.23 -14.21
C LYS A 765 5.00 -29.50 -13.90
N LYS A 766 5.72 -30.58 -13.60
CA LYS A 766 5.12 -31.85 -13.16
C LYS A 766 4.28 -31.68 -11.89
N ALA A 767 4.72 -30.86 -10.94
CA ALA A 767 3.95 -30.57 -9.74
C ALA A 767 2.64 -29.82 -10.05
N CYS A 768 2.66 -28.84 -10.96
CA CYS A 768 1.47 -28.14 -11.43
C CYS A 768 0.48 -29.12 -12.10
N GLU A 769 0.96 -29.89 -13.08
CA GLU A 769 0.16 -30.90 -13.80
C GLU A 769 -0.47 -31.91 -12.86
N LEU A 770 0.31 -32.40 -11.88
CA LEU A 770 -0.17 -33.34 -10.87
C LEU A 770 -1.33 -32.75 -10.07
N VAL A 771 -1.24 -31.50 -9.62
CA VAL A 771 -2.33 -30.84 -8.88
C VAL A 771 -3.58 -30.67 -9.75
N HIS A 772 -3.39 -30.26 -11.01
CA HIS A 772 -4.49 -30.11 -11.98
C HIS A 772 -5.20 -31.45 -12.25
N ASN A 773 -4.45 -32.55 -12.36
CA ASN A 773 -5.00 -33.89 -12.56
C ASN A 773 -5.94 -34.36 -11.44
N TYR A 774 -5.79 -33.81 -10.22
CA TYR A 774 -6.67 -34.07 -9.08
C TYR A 774 -7.69 -32.94 -8.83
N GLY A 775 -7.85 -32.02 -9.78
CA GLY A 775 -8.86 -30.96 -9.76
C GLY A 775 -8.54 -29.76 -8.86
N GLY A 776 -7.29 -29.63 -8.40
CA GLY A 776 -6.82 -28.44 -7.69
C GLY A 776 -6.45 -27.30 -8.64
N GLN A 777 -6.19 -26.13 -8.06
CA GLN A 777 -5.62 -24.96 -8.75
C GLN A 777 -4.22 -24.65 -8.23
N VAL A 778 -3.38 -24.05 -9.05
CA VAL A 778 -2.00 -23.72 -8.71
C VAL A 778 -1.87 -22.22 -8.49
N TYR A 779 -1.55 -21.86 -7.25
CA TYR A 779 -1.16 -20.52 -6.85
C TYR A 779 0.37 -20.43 -6.84
N MET A 780 0.95 -19.50 -7.61
CA MET A 780 2.36 -19.19 -7.54
C MET A 780 2.63 -17.91 -6.73
N ASP A 781 3.46 -18.03 -5.70
CA ASP A 781 4.04 -16.89 -5.01
C ASP A 781 5.16 -16.30 -5.89
N GLY A 782 4.89 -15.11 -6.44
CA GLY A 782 5.81 -14.39 -7.32
C GLY A 782 6.74 -13.41 -6.60
N ALA A 783 6.94 -13.54 -5.29
CA ALA A 783 7.93 -12.73 -4.56
C ALA A 783 9.36 -12.88 -5.13
N ASN A 784 9.66 -14.01 -5.75
CA ASN A 784 10.97 -14.34 -6.34
C ASN A 784 11.03 -14.08 -7.86
N MET A 785 10.09 -13.34 -8.43
CA MET A 785 10.04 -13.05 -9.88
C MET A 785 11.26 -12.31 -10.42
N ASN A 786 12.08 -11.68 -9.58
CA ASN A 786 13.34 -11.06 -10.03
C ASN A 786 14.32 -12.09 -10.64
N ALA A 787 14.17 -13.37 -10.33
CA ALA A 787 14.94 -14.44 -10.95
C ALA A 787 14.31 -14.94 -12.27
N GLN A 788 13.03 -14.64 -12.52
CA GLN A 788 12.27 -15.20 -13.64
C GLN A 788 12.10 -14.26 -14.84
N ILE A 789 11.97 -12.94 -14.62
CA ILE A 789 11.60 -12.00 -15.70
C ILE A 789 12.56 -12.12 -16.87
N GLY A 790 12.00 -12.39 -18.05
CA GLY A 790 12.77 -12.61 -19.29
C GLY A 790 13.27 -14.04 -19.49
N ILE A 791 13.24 -14.90 -18.46
CA ILE A 791 13.73 -16.29 -18.50
C ILE A 791 12.56 -17.28 -18.47
N ALA A 792 11.64 -17.13 -17.54
CA ALA A 792 10.48 -18.00 -17.34
C ALA A 792 9.24 -17.18 -17.00
N SER A 793 8.06 -17.77 -17.22
CA SER A 793 6.78 -17.12 -16.92
C SER A 793 5.87 -18.05 -16.11
N PRO A 794 5.25 -17.58 -15.00
CA PRO A 794 4.33 -18.39 -14.18
C PRO A 794 3.26 -19.14 -14.99
N GLY A 795 2.64 -18.47 -15.94
CA GLY A 795 1.58 -19.05 -16.76
C GLY A 795 2.05 -20.11 -17.76
N GLU A 796 3.34 -20.14 -18.12
CA GLU A 796 3.96 -21.19 -18.94
C GLU A 796 4.47 -22.37 -18.08
N ILE A 797 4.71 -22.13 -16.80
CA ILE A 797 5.04 -23.15 -15.78
C ILE A 797 3.79 -23.95 -15.36
N GLY A 798 2.60 -23.37 -15.53
CA GLY A 798 1.32 -24.00 -15.17
C GLY A 798 0.64 -23.39 -13.94
N ALA A 799 1.04 -22.19 -13.52
CA ALA A 799 0.31 -21.45 -12.49
C ALA A 799 -1.01 -20.88 -13.04
N ASP A 800 -2.09 -21.00 -12.26
CA ASP A 800 -3.40 -20.42 -12.58
C ASP A 800 -3.50 -18.97 -12.11
N VAL A 801 -2.81 -18.64 -11.01
CA VAL A 801 -2.74 -17.31 -10.42
C VAL A 801 -1.36 -17.06 -9.84
N CYS A 802 -0.86 -15.84 -10.01
CA CYS A 802 0.40 -15.39 -9.43
C CYS A 802 0.24 -13.99 -8.85
N HIS A 803 0.63 -13.77 -7.59
CA HIS A 803 0.85 -12.40 -7.13
C HIS A 803 2.26 -11.93 -7.44
N LEU A 804 2.47 -10.62 -7.54
CA LEU A 804 3.79 -10.02 -7.69
C LEU A 804 4.06 -9.04 -6.55
N ASN A 805 5.28 -8.95 -6.04
CA ASN A 805 5.65 -7.87 -5.12
C ASN A 805 6.27 -6.71 -5.90
N LEU A 806 5.50 -5.65 -6.17
CA LEU A 806 6.04 -4.48 -6.85
C LEU A 806 7.15 -3.79 -6.05
N HIS A 807 7.04 -3.84 -4.72
CA HIS A 807 8.02 -3.35 -3.74
C HIS A 807 9.25 -4.25 -3.53
N LYS A 808 9.41 -5.27 -4.39
CA LYS A 808 10.61 -6.10 -4.46
C LYS A 808 11.13 -6.08 -5.88
N THR A 809 10.38 -6.70 -6.79
CA THR A 809 10.82 -6.94 -8.16
C THR A 809 10.72 -5.69 -9.04
N PHE A 810 9.81 -4.76 -8.74
CA PHE A 810 9.46 -3.62 -9.61
C PHE A 810 9.68 -2.26 -8.94
N CYS A 811 10.74 -2.17 -8.13
CA CYS A 811 11.35 -0.92 -7.65
C CYS A 811 10.52 0.00 -6.73
N ILE A 812 9.27 -0.33 -6.37
CA ILE A 812 8.58 0.41 -5.30
C ILE A 812 9.47 0.35 -4.03
N PRO A 813 9.69 1.47 -3.32
CA PRO A 813 10.59 1.50 -2.19
C PRO A 813 10.08 0.69 -1.01
N HIS A 814 11.01 0.06 -0.28
CA HIS A 814 10.74 -0.78 0.89
C HIS A 814 10.17 -0.01 2.09
N GLY A 815 10.44 1.29 2.19
CA GLY A 815 9.78 2.24 3.10
C GLY A 815 9.97 1.96 4.60
N GLY A 816 11.02 1.23 5.00
CA GLY A 816 11.21 0.78 6.37
C GLY A 816 10.24 -0.32 6.81
N GLY A 817 9.48 -0.91 5.88
CA GLY A 817 8.45 -1.93 6.15
C GLY A 817 7.10 -1.69 5.44
N GLY A 818 7.07 -0.85 4.40
CA GLY A 818 5.88 -0.45 3.66
C GLY A 818 6.01 0.98 3.12
N PRO A 819 5.54 1.28 1.90
CA PRO A 819 4.38 0.65 1.26
C PRO A 819 4.69 -0.60 0.43
N GLY A 820 3.63 -1.34 0.09
CA GLY A 820 3.67 -2.42 -0.89
C GLY A 820 2.49 -2.35 -1.85
N VAL A 821 2.61 -3.03 -2.98
CA VAL A 821 1.50 -3.39 -3.88
C VAL A 821 1.74 -4.84 -4.32
N GLY A 822 0.67 -5.62 -4.36
CA GLY A 822 0.66 -7.06 -4.56
C GLY A 822 -0.28 -7.52 -5.67
N PRO A 823 -0.20 -6.99 -6.90
CA PRO A 823 -1.16 -7.30 -7.94
C PRO A 823 -1.19 -8.80 -8.23
N ILE A 824 -2.38 -9.31 -8.57
CA ILE A 824 -2.56 -10.69 -9.01
C ILE A 824 -2.78 -10.74 -10.50
N CYS A 825 -2.05 -11.64 -11.16
CA CYS A 825 -2.25 -12.03 -12.54
C CYS A 825 -2.92 -13.40 -12.54
N VAL A 826 -3.91 -13.62 -13.41
CA VAL A 826 -4.68 -14.87 -13.44
C VAL A 826 -4.90 -15.37 -14.85
N LYS A 827 -5.04 -16.69 -15.01
CA LYS A 827 -5.55 -17.31 -16.22
C LYS A 827 -7.03 -16.99 -16.44
N GLU A 828 -7.47 -17.08 -17.70
CA GLU A 828 -8.80 -16.66 -18.17
C GLU A 828 -9.95 -17.20 -17.31
N HIS A 829 -9.90 -18.47 -16.88
CA HIS A 829 -10.97 -19.11 -16.10
C HIS A 829 -11.12 -18.57 -14.67
N LEU A 830 -10.14 -17.81 -14.17
CA LEU A 830 -10.18 -17.12 -12.87
C LEU A 830 -10.54 -15.64 -13.01
N ALA A 831 -10.46 -15.05 -14.20
CA ALA A 831 -10.72 -13.62 -14.44
C ALA A 831 -12.10 -13.13 -13.94
N PRO A 832 -13.21 -13.87 -14.11
CA PRO A 832 -14.53 -13.45 -13.61
C PRO A 832 -14.63 -13.37 -12.07
N PHE A 833 -13.63 -13.88 -11.35
CA PHE A 833 -13.62 -13.95 -9.88
C PHE A 833 -12.61 -12.99 -9.24
N LEU A 834 -11.94 -12.16 -10.05
CA LEU A 834 -11.08 -11.09 -9.57
C LEU A 834 -11.88 -10.08 -8.73
N PRO A 835 -11.23 -9.45 -7.74
CA PRO A 835 -11.85 -8.43 -6.91
C PRO A 835 -11.90 -7.05 -7.59
#